data_AF-A9KYE2-F1
#
_entry.id   AF-A9KYE2-F1
#
_cell.length_a   1.000
_cell.length_b   1.000
_cell.length_c   1.000
_cell.angle_alpha   90.00
_cell.angle_beta   90.00
_cell.angle_gamma   90.00
#
_symmetry.space_group_name_H-M   'P 1'
#
loop_
_entity.id
_entity.type
_entity.pdbx_description
1 polymer ?
#
loop_
_entity_poly.entity_id
_entity_poly.type
_entity_poly.pdbx_seq_one_letter_code
_entity_poly.pdbx_strand_id
1 'polypeptide(L)'
;MMNTNTRSQWKIFTPIAVAVCLMTACSDGEEGKEGPSGIVSISIEQANTLKATIEKVAIDAQTQVQVDFFLSNANGIAVTGLENLKELDTLGLGIAKLAPPQAHYHITQATADAAAQNSAVAIGAASTTDAALQWTSYINNQVEPATNAQANAQTQFQAGIESSCKTTCLTSLGAGLYRYTFSKTLTAYPQFSGLDTQYTPELTHRIYLELKPLANSPIDTQLINSVYDFVPATGQTVAADMGRKVIAPEQACFRCHNADLANADTRLLMHGSKRFAFEGCVVCHTTYSGDPETGNSLDMATLTHQIHQAKYQVVGHKGHLYDFSNVTFPGDMKQCQQCHIAGSAAQSSNYNIPSKTACLDCHKAQIPADWNGTVAGLFHNREIFAKPWALSCSGCHPDSNNPQGVGLFHNAAVNTAAKLASDYQVQLLSSQLSVETQTLVVTLQVQQLDQLPATQAMIKSFWLIAAGETNHANMPVNNGQRKVWDLLANASDVALNITAPNQLTVTISNLSTADFGDLSQSKLYSKLVLCADKNTGFAVDCNIANHNVNLSALNTLTLQGQTVTAKAKVVEQACRQCHDQGLEDRVLSAHQMRGIFEPTSSCGTCHAPQTATALTDGQCQSCHSNDAIMYLNAGIMHTPGADQIKPYRTINNTLSYRELVHSLHAGTRTVVGFGNPRPELTYPNAKNNCSVCHSAGQLDLAGLSAEQSLLVAAPDAVNNGQIAEYSPTLATCAACHTQTDSLVVHARGFGGVYQSDASGGRIYQAGQESCAICHAEGRSSGVDKVHQ
;
A
#
# COMPACT_ATOMS: atom_id res chain seq x y z
N MET A 1 43.46 3.85 -26.10
CA MET A 1 44.19 2.56 -26.21
C MET A 1 43.19 1.46 -25.96
N MET A 2 42.98 0.60 -26.96
CA MET A 2 42.15 -0.60 -26.90
C MET A 2 42.69 -1.58 -25.86
N ASN A 3 41.81 -2.25 -25.11
CA ASN A 3 41.91 -3.69 -24.95
C ASN A 3 40.59 -4.30 -24.48
N THR A 4 40.05 -5.13 -25.37
CA THR A 4 38.95 -6.07 -25.19
C THR A 4 39.42 -7.30 -24.40
N ASN A 5 38.59 -7.85 -23.52
CA ASN A 5 38.69 -9.27 -23.17
C ASN A 5 37.32 -9.85 -22.79
N THR A 6 36.82 -10.72 -23.67
CA THR A 6 35.68 -11.61 -23.49
C THR A 6 36.18 -13.01 -23.16
N ARG A 7 35.66 -13.66 -22.11
CA ARG A 7 35.70 -15.13 -21.99
C ARG A 7 34.45 -15.66 -21.26
N SER A 8 33.59 -16.28 -22.08
CA SER A 8 32.53 -17.21 -21.69
C SER A 8 33.15 -18.57 -21.36
N GLN A 9 32.67 -19.23 -20.30
CA GLN A 9 32.97 -20.63 -19.98
C GLN A 9 31.68 -21.46 -20.05
N TRP A 10 31.59 -22.32 -21.06
CA TRP A 10 30.62 -23.40 -21.15
C TRP A 10 31.23 -24.68 -20.56
N LYS A 11 30.53 -25.33 -19.64
CA LYS A 11 30.89 -26.63 -19.08
C LYS A 11 30.32 -27.75 -19.95
N ILE A 12 31.20 -28.65 -20.37
CA ILE A 12 30.93 -29.88 -21.12
C ILE A 12 30.47 -30.97 -20.15
N PHE A 13 29.34 -31.63 -20.43
CA PHE A 13 28.89 -32.85 -19.75
C PHE A 13 29.22 -34.08 -20.61
N THR A 14 29.82 -35.07 -19.96
CA THR A 14 30.24 -36.39 -20.50
C THR A 14 29.04 -37.34 -20.62
N PRO A 15 28.89 -38.14 -21.70
CA PRO A 15 27.91 -39.20 -21.75
C PRO A 15 28.48 -40.54 -21.24
N ILE A 16 27.69 -41.23 -20.42
CA ILE A 16 27.95 -42.60 -19.92
C ILE A 16 27.52 -43.60 -21.00
N ALA A 17 28.44 -44.48 -21.39
CA ALA A 17 28.20 -45.59 -22.30
C ALA A 17 27.52 -46.77 -21.58
N VAL A 18 26.40 -47.26 -22.12
CA VAL A 18 25.75 -48.50 -21.71
C VAL A 18 26.06 -49.58 -22.76
N ALA A 19 26.54 -50.73 -22.30
CA ALA A 19 26.91 -51.89 -23.11
C ALA A 19 25.68 -52.60 -23.70
N VAL A 20 25.74 -52.95 -24.99
CA VAL A 20 24.74 -53.77 -25.69
C VAL A 20 25.32 -55.15 -25.96
N CYS A 21 24.65 -56.18 -25.47
CA CYS A 21 24.88 -57.59 -25.82
C CYS A 21 24.35 -57.88 -27.23
N LEU A 22 25.17 -58.53 -28.06
CA LEU A 22 24.81 -59.10 -29.35
C LEU A 22 24.21 -60.51 -29.16
N MET A 23 22.99 -60.73 -29.67
CA MET A 23 22.46 -62.04 -30.02
C MET A 23 21.79 -61.94 -31.40
N THR A 24 22.07 -62.92 -32.25
CA THR A 24 21.78 -62.95 -33.68
C THR A 24 20.45 -63.62 -34.05
N ALA A 25 19.79 -63.04 -35.07
CA ALA A 25 19.10 -63.67 -36.20
C ALA A 25 17.58 -63.99 -36.18
N CYS A 26 16.95 -63.54 -37.29
CA CYS A 26 15.74 -64.00 -38.01
C CYS A 26 14.34 -63.58 -37.51
N SER A 27 13.67 -62.62 -38.18
CA SER A 27 12.77 -62.87 -39.33
C SER A 27 12.09 -61.58 -39.79
N ASP A 28 11.87 -61.44 -41.09
CA ASP A 28 11.28 -60.27 -41.76
C ASP A 28 9.91 -59.88 -41.19
N GLY A 29 9.83 -58.66 -40.65
CA GLY A 29 8.58 -57.94 -40.38
C GLY A 29 8.79 -56.50 -40.78
N GLU A 30 7.91 -55.96 -41.64
CA GLU A 30 7.95 -54.55 -42.00
C GLU A 30 7.94 -53.69 -40.73
N GLU A 31 8.90 -52.78 -40.61
CA GLU A 31 8.91 -51.79 -39.54
C GLU A 31 7.60 -51.00 -39.60
N GLY A 32 6.74 -51.21 -38.61
CA GLY A 32 5.55 -50.40 -38.43
C GLY A 32 5.98 -48.94 -38.37
N LYS A 33 5.40 -48.11 -39.25
CA LYS A 33 5.63 -46.66 -39.30
C LYS A 33 5.63 -46.11 -37.87
N GLU A 34 6.69 -45.39 -37.49
CA GLU A 34 6.69 -44.59 -36.25
C GLU A 34 5.38 -43.80 -36.21
N GLY A 35 4.57 -44.06 -35.18
CA GLY A 35 3.40 -43.23 -34.91
C GLY A 35 3.85 -41.77 -34.74
N PRO A 36 3.03 -40.79 -35.11
CA PRO A 36 3.36 -39.39 -34.89
C PRO A 36 3.75 -39.19 -33.41
N SER A 37 4.78 -38.39 -33.15
CA SER A 37 5.23 -38.09 -31.79
C SER A 37 4.03 -37.70 -30.94
N GLY A 38 3.78 -38.47 -29.87
CA GLY A 38 2.67 -38.20 -28.97
C GLY A 38 2.78 -36.78 -28.41
N ILE A 39 1.69 -36.01 -28.49
CA ILE A 39 1.63 -34.68 -27.90
C ILE A 39 1.73 -34.87 -26.39
N VAL A 40 2.74 -34.27 -25.76
CA VAL A 40 2.87 -34.26 -24.30
C VAL A 40 1.78 -33.36 -23.74
N SER A 41 0.73 -33.95 -23.19
CA SER A 41 -0.38 -33.25 -22.55
C SER A 41 -0.76 -33.91 -21.23
N ILE A 42 -1.43 -33.17 -20.36
CA ILE A 42 -2.04 -33.67 -19.14
C ILE A 42 -3.55 -33.41 -19.17
N SER A 43 -4.35 -34.27 -18.52
CA SER A 43 -5.78 -33.99 -18.40
C SER A 43 -6.03 -32.84 -17.42
N ILE A 44 -7.14 -32.13 -17.61
CA ILE A 44 -7.58 -31.05 -16.72
C ILE A 44 -7.74 -31.53 -15.26
N GLU A 45 -8.11 -32.79 -15.06
CA GLU A 45 -8.26 -33.42 -13.73
C GLU A 45 -6.90 -33.69 -13.04
N GLN A 46 -5.82 -33.84 -13.81
CA GLN A 46 -4.47 -34.10 -13.31
C GLN A 46 -3.60 -32.83 -13.22
N ALA A 47 -4.10 -31.71 -13.73
CA ALA A 47 -3.35 -30.47 -13.77
C ALA A 47 -3.37 -29.75 -12.41
N ASN A 48 -2.23 -29.71 -11.71
CA ASN A 48 -2.14 -29.01 -10.41
C ASN A 48 -2.08 -27.48 -10.53
N THR A 49 -1.81 -26.96 -11.73
CA THR A 49 -1.76 -25.52 -12.02
C THR A 49 -2.36 -25.28 -13.40
N LEU A 50 -2.92 -24.09 -13.61
CA LEU A 50 -3.51 -23.70 -14.89
C LEU A 50 -3.14 -22.27 -15.28
N LYS A 51 -2.93 -22.08 -16.57
CA LYS A 51 -2.73 -20.81 -17.24
C LYS A 51 -3.45 -20.85 -18.58
N ALA A 52 -4.22 -19.80 -18.89
CA ALA A 52 -4.77 -19.60 -20.23
C ALA A 52 -4.03 -18.46 -20.93
N THR A 53 -3.72 -18.63 -22.21
CA THR A 53 -3.19 -17.56 -23.07
C THR A 53 -4.08 -17.46 -24.29
N ILE A 54 -4.68 -16.29 -24.51
CA ILE A 54 -5.48 -16.04 -25.72
C ILE A 54 -4.49 -15.84 -26.88
N GLU A 55 -4.63 -16.65 -27.93
CA GLU A 55 -3.72 -16.64 -29.08
C GLU A 55 -4.29 -15.84 -30.25
N LYS A 56 -5.61 -15.91 -30.43
CA LYS A 56 -6.28 -15.32 -31.58
C LYS A 56 -7.71 -14.95 -31.24
N VAL A 57 -8.14 -13.81 -31.78
CA VAL A 57 -9.56 -13.41 -31.80
C VAL A 57 -9.96 -13.15 -33.24
N ALA A 58 -11.06 -13.74 -33.67
CA ALA A 58 -11.65 -13.51 -34.98
C ALA A 58 -13.06 -12.94 -34.81
N ILE A 59 -13.37 -11.90 -35.58
CA ILE A 59 -14.71 -11.32 -35.69
C ILE A 59 -15.08 -11.37 -37.17
N ASP A 60 -16.12 -12.11 -37.52
CA ASP A 60 -16.55 -12.25 -38.91
C ASP A 60 -17.43 -11.07 -39.38
N ALA A 61 -17.84 -11.10 -40.65
CA ALA A 61 -18.69 -10.07 -41.24
C ALA A 61 -20.09 -9.96 -40.60
N GLN A 62 -20.54 -11.00 -39.90
CA GLN A 62 -21.77 -11.01 -39.12
C GLN A 62 -21.55 -10.57 -37.67
N THR A 63 -20.33 -10.15 -37.32
CA THR A 63 -19.89 -9.80 -35.97
C THR A 63 -19.92 -10.96 -34.97
N GLN A 64 -19.81 -12.20 -35.45
CA GLN A 64 -19.63 -13.37 -34.59
C GLN A 64 -18.20 -13.38 -34.05
N VAL A 65 -18.05 -13.48 -32.74
CA VAL A 65 -16.75 -13.48 -32.08
C VAL A 65 -16.30 -14.92 -31.75
N GLN A 66 -15.07 -15.25 -32.13
CA GLN A 66 -14.38 -16.50 -31.81
C GLN A 66 -13.05 -16.18 -31.13
N VAL A 67 -12.77 -16.82 -30.00
CA VAL A 67 -11.56 -16.63 -29.20
C VAL A 67 -10.84 -17.96 -29.07
N ASP A 68 -9.65 -18.06 -29.62
CA ASP A 68 -8.77 -19.22 -29.45
C ASP A 68 -7.83 -18.97 -28.26
N PHE A 69 -7.80 -19.89 -27.31
CA PHE A 69 -6.91 -19.83 -26.16
C PHE A 69 -6.23 -21.17 -25.88
N PHE A 70 -4.96 -21.10 -25.54
CA PHE A 70 -4.15 -22.24 -25.13
C PHE A 70 -4.19 -22.39 -23.61
N LEU A 71 -4.61 -23.56 -23.14
CA LEU A 71 -4.61 -23.94 -21.73
C LEU A 71 -3.39 -24.80 -21.43
N SER A 72 -2.61 -24.37 -20.44
CA SER A 72 -1.39 -25.08 -20.01
C SER A 72 -1.27 -25.10 -18.49
N ASN A 73 -0.39 -25.95 -17.98
CA ASN A 73 0.07 -25.84 -16.60
C ASN A 73 1.21 -24.81 -16.46
N ALA A 74 1.71 -24.59 -15.25
CA ALA A 74 2.80 -23.65 -14.99
C ALA A 74 4.10 -23.97 -15.77
N ASN A 75 4.29 -25.22 -16.20
CA ASN A 75 5.44 -25.65 -17.01
C ASN A 75 5.20 -25.54 -18.53
N GLY A 76 4.05 -25.01 -18.96
CA GLY A 76 3.69 -24.87 -20.36
C GLY A 76 3.20 -26.16 -21.03
N ILE A 77 2.98 -27.23 -20.28
CA ILE A 77 2.43 -28.49 -20.83
C ILE A 77 0.94 -28.28 -21.11
N ALA A 78 0.51 -28.68 -22.32
CA ALA A 78 -0.87 -28.59 -22.77
C ALA A 78 -1.84 -29.32 -21.83
N VAL A 79 -2.96 -28.67 -21.51
CA VAL A 79 -4.01 -29.23 -20.65
C VAL A 79 -5.26 -29.54 -21.47
N THR A 80 -5.62 -30.82 -21.53
CA THR A 80 -6.72 -31.35 -22.37
C THR A 80 -7.95 -31.75 -21.54
N GLY A 81 -9.13 -31.77 -22.17
CA GLY A 81 -10.36 -32.32 -21.58
C GLY A 81 -11.26 -31.31 -20.87
N LEU A 82 -11.01 -30.01 -21.03
CA LEU A 82 -11.86 -28.94 -20.46
C LEU A 82 -13.31 -29.02 -20.99
N GLU A 83 -13.47 -29.35 -22.28
CA GLU A 83 -14.75 -29.52 -22.98
C GLU A 83 -15.57 -30.71 -22.47
N ASN A 84 -14.89 -31.69 -21.86
CA ASN A 84 -15.52 -32.93 -21.36
C ASN A 84 -15.98 -32.81 -19.91
N LEU A 85 -15.71 -31.69 -19.23
CA LEU A 85 -16.17 -31.47 -17.86
C LEU A 85 -17.70 -31.36 -17.83
N LYS A 86 -18.35 -32.31 -17.15
CA LYS A 86 -19.82 -32.31 -16.97
C LYS A 86 -20.32 -31.06 -16.25
N GLU A 87 -19.57 -30.61 -15.25
CA GLU A 87 -19.88 -29.41 -14.48
C GLU A 87 -18.65 -28.50 -14.44
N LEU A 88 -18.56 -27.62 -15.44
CA LEU A 88 -17.59 -26.55 -15.43
C LEU A 88 -18.08 -25.43 -14.49
N ASP A 89 -17.32 -25.12 -13.45
CA ASP A 89 -17.71 -24.14 -12.41
C ASP A 89 -17.81 -22.72 -12.98
N THR A 90 -16.71 -22.21 -13.52
CA THR A 90 -16.60 -20.85 -14.05
C THR A 90 -15.92 -20.88 -15.41
N LEU A 91 -16.62 -20.45 -16.45
CA LEU A 91 -16.04 -20.01 -17.73
C LEU A 91 -16.87 -18.82 -18.19
N GLY A 92 -16.26 -17.65 -18.22
CA GLY A 92 -16.90 -16.43 -18.64
C GLY A 92 -16.00 -15.64 -19.59
N LEU A 93 -16.57 -15.11 -20.66
CA LEU A 93 -15.85 -14.25 -21.58
C LEU A 93 -16.58 -12.91 -21.76
N GLY A 94 -15.83 -11.82 -21.65
CA GLY A 94 -16.28 -10.46 -21.92
C GLY A 94 -15.60 -9.90 -23.16
N ILE A 95 -16.28 -9.00 -23.87
CA ILE A 95 -15.71 -8.22 -24.96
C ILE A 95 -16.10 -6.75 -24.83
N ALA A 96 -15.12 -5.86 -24.95
CA ALA A 96 -15.30 -4.42 -24.87
C ALA A 96 -14.49 -3.68 -25.94
N LYS A 97 -14.96 -2.51 -26.37
CA LYS A 97 -14.22 -1.54 -27.20
C LYS A 97 -13.66 -0.41 -26.35
N LEU A 98 -12.50 0.11 -26.71
CA LEU A 98 -11.92 1.32 -26.13
C LEU A 98 -12.40 2.52 -26.95
N ALA A 99 -13.23 3.37 -26.36
CA ALA A 99 -13.93 4.45 -27.05
C ALA A 99 -14.03 5.69 -26.15
N PRO A 100 -14.47 6.86 -26.66
CA PRO A 100 -14.78 8.00 -25.80
C PRO A 100 -15.75 7.64 -24.66
N PRO A 101 -15.62 8.27 -23.48
CA PRO A 101 -16.43 7.97 -22.30
C PRO A 101 -17.92 8.13 -22.58
N GLN A 102 -18.71 7.11 -22.20
CA GLN A 102 -20.17 7.13 -22.25
C GLN A 102 -20.74 7.80 -20.98
N ALA A 103 -21.92 8.42 -21.11
CA ALA A 103 -22.60 9.05 -19.98
C ALA A 103 -23.14 8.00 -18.98
N HIS A 104 -23.11 8.34 -17.69
CA HIS A 104 -23.83 7.57 -16.68
C HIS A 104 -25.33 7.57 -16.96
N TYR A 105 -26.01 6.48 -16.65
CA TYR A 105 -27.45 6.42 -16.81
C TYR A 105 -28.11 7.51 -15.96
N HIS A 106 -28.82 8.41 -16.65
CA HIS A 106 -29.64 9.45 -16.05
C HIS A 106 -30.96 9.50 -16.83
N ILE A 107 -32.02 8.92 -16.28
CA ILE A 107 -33.37 9.30 -16.70
C ILE A 107 -33.94 10.20 -15.62
N THR A 108 -33.77 11.51 -15.80
CA THR A 108 -34.82 12.46 -15.46
C THR A 108 -35.10 13.31 -16.68
N GLN A 109 -36.38 13.46 -17.05
CA GLN A 109 -36.85 14.20 -18.21
C GLN A 109 -36.27 15.64 -18.32
N ALA A 110 -35.83 16.22 -17.21
CA ALA A 110 -35.20 17.55 -17.14
C ALA A 110 -33.76 17.63 -17.72
N THR A 111 -33.08 16.49 -17.88
CA THR A 111 -31.69 16.45 -18.39
C THR A 111 -31.59 16.04 -19.86
N ALA A 112 -32.67 15.49 -20.44
CA ALA A 112 -32.75 15.21 -21.88
C ALA A 112 -32.63 16.50 -22.72
N ASP A 113 -33.23 17.59 -22.24
CA ASP A 113 -33.17 18.89 -22.90
C ASP A 113 -31.79 19.57 -22.73
N ALA A 114 -31.08 19.32 -21.62
CA ALA A 114 -29.73 19.85 -21.38
C ALA A 114 -28.63 19.07 -22.13
N ALA A 115 -28.79 17.75 -22.28
CA ALA A 115 -27.88 16.90 -23.06
C ALA A 115 -28.03 17.14 -24.58
N ALA A 116 -29.26 17.42 -25.05
CA ALA A 116 -29.53 17.81 -26.43
C ALA A 116 -28.93 19.18 -26.79
N GLN A 117 -28.93 20.14 -25.85
CA GLN A 117 -28.34 21.47 -26.08
C GLN A 117 -26.80 21.49 -26.04
N ASN A 118 -26.16 20.61 -25.25
CA ASN A 118 -24.69 20.50 -25.22
C ASN A 118 -24.08 19.75 -26.41
N SER A 119 -24.90 19.08 -27.23
CA SER A 119 -24.45 18.49 -28.50
C SER A 119 -24.43 19.50 -29.65
N ALA A 120 -24.89 20.75 -29.41
CA ALA A 120 -25.00 21.81 -30.41
C ALA A 120 -24.05 23.01 -30.17
N VAL A 121 -23.05 22.88 -29.30
CA VAL A 121 -21.97 23.87 -29.25
C VAL A 121 -21.03 23.61 -30.43
N ALA A 122 -21.18 24.46 -31.44
CA ALA A 122 -20.29 24.53 -32.59
C ALA A 122 -18.81 24.50 -32.14
N ILE A 123 -18.03 23.70 -32.85
CA ILE A 123 -16.58 23.61 -32.80
C ILE A 123 -16.02 25.04 -32.99
N GLY A 124 -15.74 25.69 -31.88
CA GLY A 124 -15.36 27.10 -31.81
C GLY A 124 -14.27 27.33 -30.77
N ALA A 125 -13.36 26.38 -30.65
CA ALA A 125 -11.98 26.49 -30.16
C ALA A 125 -11.51 25.04 -29.98
N ALA A 126 -10.58 24.58 -30.82
CA ALA A 126 -9.94 23.29 -30.64
C ALA A 126 -9.15 23.30 -29.33
N SER A 127 -9.73 22.73 -28.27
CA SER A 127 -8.94 22.18 -27.18
C SER A 127 -8.24 20.95 -27.73
N THR A 128 -6.92 20.91 -27.67
CA THR A 128 -6.08 19.81 -28.16
C THR A 128 -6.04 18.60 -27.23
N THR A 129 -7.04 18.39 -26.37
CA THR A 129 -7.00 17.35 -25.33
C THR A 129 -8.21 16.44 -25.44
N ASP A 130 -8.09 15.37 -26.23
CA ASP A 130 -9.09 14.31 -26.28
C ASP A 130 -9.32 13.72 -24.88
N ALA A 131 -10.59 13.50 -24.52
CA ALA A 131 -10.92 12.85 -23.27
C ALA A 131 -10.26 11.47 -23.21
N ALA A 132 -9.78 11.06 -22.03
CA ALA A 132 -9.19 9.74 -21.87
C ALA A 132 -10.22 8.65 -22.26
N LEU A 133 -9.86 7.82 -23.26
CA LEU A 133 -10.70 6.72 -23.72
C LEU A 133 -11.07 5.79 -22.56
N GLN A 134 -12.26 5.18 -22.63
CA GLN A 134 -12.83 4.27 -21.64
C GLN A 134 -13.32 2.97 -22.28
N TRP A 135 -13.37 1.92 -21.49
CA TRP A 135 -13.92 0.65 -21.94
C TRP A 135 -15.45 0.71 -22.01
N THR A 136 -16.00 0.25 -23.13
CA THR A 136 -17.43 0.07 -23.35
C THR A 136 -17.68 -1.39 -23.68
N SER A 137 -18.37 -2.11 -22.80
CA SER A 137 -18.72 -3.52 -23.04
C SER A 137 -19.78 -3.61 -24.13
N TYR A 138 -19.73 -4.66 -24.96
CA TYR A 138 -20.83 -5.01 -25.87
C TYR A 138 -21.99 -5.71 -25.13
N ILE A 139 -21.71 -6.26 -23.95
CA ILE A 139 -22.66 -7.04 -23.16
C ILE A 139 -23.11 -6.17 -21.99
N ASN A 140 -24.36 -5.72 -22.02
CA ASN A 140 -24.93 -4.85 -20.99
C ASN A 140 -26.35 -5.30 -20.65
N ASN A 141 -26.78 -4.99 -19.44
CA ASN A 141 -28.15 -5.13 -18.98
C ASN A 141 -28.67 -3.78 -18.46
N GLN A 142 -29.96 -3.55 -18.63
CA GLN A 142 -30.70 -2.51 -17.90
C GLN A 142 -31.35 -3.18 -16.69
N VAL A 143 -31.03 -2.69 -15.50
CA VAL A 143 -31.44 -3.30 -14.23
C VAL A 143 -32.31 -2.31 -13.47
N GLU A 144 -33.49 -2.77 -13.08
CA GLU A 144 -34.46 -2.01 -12.28
C GLU A 144 -34.20 -2.22 -10.78
N PRO A 145 -34.42 -1.19 -9.94
CA PRO A 145 -34.26 -1.34 -8.49
C PRO A 145 -35.29 -2.29 -7.89
N ALA A 146 -34.90 -2.97 -6.81
CA ALA A 146 -35.83 -3.76 -6.01
C ALA A 146 -36.97 -2.91 -5.39
N THR A 147 -38.11 -3.54 -5.08
CA THR A 147 -39.34 -2.87 -4.60
C THR A 147 -39.18 -2.06 -3.30
N ASN A 148 -38.15 -2.35 -2.49
CA ASN A 148 -37.83 -1.66 -1.23
C ASN A 148 -36.44 -0.99 -1.25
N ALA A 149 -36.00 -0.49 -2.40
CA ALA A 149 -34.68 0.12 -2.56
C ALA A 149 -34.56 1.50 -1.86
N GLN A 150 -33.34 2.05 -1.82
CA GLN A 150 -33.08 3.35 -1.16
C GLN A 150 -33.75 4.51 -1.92
N ALA A 151 -33.82 5.69 -1.30
CA ALA A 151 -34.51 6.85 -1.87
C ALA A 151 -33.92 7.37 -3.20
N ASN A 152 -32.65 7.07 -3.48
CA ASN A 152 -31.93 7.41 -4.70
C ASN A 152 -31.91 6.26 -5.72
N ALA A 153 -32.65 5.18 -5.45
CA ALA A 153 -32.75 4.05 -6.34
C ALA A 153 -33.40 4.44 -7.67
N GLN A 154 -32.81 3.96 -8.75
CA GLN A 154 -33.25 4.25 -10.10
C GLN A 154 -32.74 3.15 -11.01
N THR A 155 -33.37 2.95 -12.16
CA THR A 155 -32.85 2.06 -13.20
C THR A 155 -31.39 2.40 -13.51
N GLN A 156 -30.56 1.40 -13.79
CA GLN A 156 -29.15 1.61 -14.15
C GLN A 156 -28.73 0.67 -15.29
N PHE A 157 -27.69 1.06 -16.03
CA PHE A 157 -26.96 0.12 -16.88
C PHE A 157 -25.92 -0.64 -16.05
N GLN A 158 -25.71 -1.91 -16.40
CA GLN A 158 -24.62 -2.72 -15.87
C GLN A 158 -23.96 -3.49 -17.01
N ALA A 159 -22.68 -3.17 -17.25
CA ALA A 159 -21.85 -3.97 -18.14
C ALA A 159 -21.58 -5.36 -17.53
N GLY A 160 -21.51 -6.37 -18.37
CA GLY A 160 -21.30 -7.75 -17.97
C GLY A 160 -20.44 -8.54 -18.95
N ILE A 161 -20.47 -9.86 -18.75
CA ILE A 161 -19.79 -10.85 -19.57
C ILE A 161 -20.75 -12.00 -19.89
N GLU A 162 -20.42 -12.82 -20.87
CA GLU A 162 -21.14 -14.06 -21.14
C GLU A 162 -20.60 -15.17 -20.23
N SER A 163 -21.41 -15.61 -19.26
CA SER A 163 -21.01 -16.63 -18.27
C SER A 163 -21.90 -17.87 -18.25
N SER A 164 -22.98 -17.90 -19.04
CA SER A 164 -23.96 -18.99 -19.04
C SER A 164 -23.65 -20.10 -20.06
N CYS A 165 -22.96 -19.79 -21.16
CA CYS A 165 -22.78 -20.76 -22.25
C CYS A 165 -21.77 -21.86 -21.90
N LYS A 166 -20.70 -21.52 -21.17
CA LYS A 166 -19.68 -22.45 -20.67
C LYS A 166 -19.19 -23.42 -21.77
N THR A 167 -19.27 -24.73 -21.53
CA THR A 167 -18.81 -25.78 -22.46
C THR A 167 -19.62 -25.82 -23.76
N THR A 168 -20.87 -25.32 -23.77
CA THR A 168 -21.71 -25.27 -24.99
C THR A 168 -21.09 -24.38 -26.07
N CYS A 169 -20.36 -23.34 -25.66
CA CYS A 169 -19.66 -22.42 -26.56
C CYS A 169 -18.19 -22.81 -26.79
N LEU A 170 -17.73 -23.90 -26.18
CA LEU A 170 -16.34 -24.33 -26.21
C LEU A 170 -16.15 -25.48 -27.19
N THR A 171 -15.16 -25.37 -28.07
CA THR A 171 -14.73 -26.44 -28.97
C THR A 171 -13.25 -26.71 -28.76
N SER A 172 -12.89 -27.98 -28.54
CA SER A 172 -11.49 -28.39 -28.49
C SER A 172 -10.89 -28.39 -29.89
N LEU A 173 -9.76 -27.70 -30.07
CA LEU A 173 -8.97 -27.71 -31.31
C LEU A 173 -7.81 -28.73 -31.22
N GLY A 174 -7.71 -29.47 -30.11
CA GLY A 174 -6.64 -30.42 -29.83
C GLY A 174 -5.43 -29.78 -29.15
N ALA A 175 -4.57 -30.62 -28.55
CA ALA A 175 -3.30 -30.20 -27.95
C ALA A 175 -3.41 -29.05 -26.92
N GLY A 176 -4.51 -28.97 -26.15
CA GLY A 176 -4.73 -27.91 -25.16
C GLY A 176 -5.18 -26.56 -25.74
N LEU A 177 -5.41 -26.48 -27.05
CA LEU A 177 -6.00 -25.32 -27.71
C LEU A 177 -7.52 -25.46 -27.74
N TYR A 178 -8.21 -24.37 -27.39
CA TYR A 178 -9.67 -24.32 -27.36
C TYR A 178 -10.17 -23.09 -28.08
N ARG A 179 -11.31 -23.22 -28.75
CA ARG A 179 -12.08 -22.11 -29.32
C ARG A 179 -13.33 -21.86 -28.50
N TYR A 180 -13.48 -20.65 -27.98
CA TYR A 180 -14.75 -20.16 -27.46
C TYR A 180 -15.46 -19.32 -28.52
N THR A 181 -16.68 -19.71 -28.90
CA THR A 181 -17.53 -18.92 -29.80
C THR A 181 -18.64 -18.28 -29.00
N PHE A 182 -18.73 -16.95 -28.96
CA PHE A 182 -19.78 -16.26 -28.20
C PHE A 182 -21.18 -16.70 -28.65
N SER A 183 -22.11 -16.85 -27.71
CA SER A 183 -23.47 -17.34 -28.02
C SER A 183 -24.29 -16.41 -28.91
N LYS A 184 -23.88 -15.14 -29.01
CA LYS A 184 -24.50 -14.10 -29.84
C LYS A 184 -23.44 -13.35 -30.63
N THR A 185 -23.84 -12.83 -31.78
CA THR A 185 -23.07 -11.80 -32.49
C THR A 185 -23.10 -10.49 -31.71
N LEU A 186 -22.14 -9.59 -31.93
CA LEU A 186 -22.07 -8.32 -31.20
C LEU A 186 -23.33 -7.48 -31.38
N THR A 187 -23.93 -7.52 -32.57
CA THR A 187 -25.16 -6.80 -32.91
C THR A 187 -26.44 -7.45 -32.34
N ALA A 188 -26.37 -8.68 -31.86
CA ALA A 188 -27.51 -9.40 -31.31
C ALA A 188 -27.65 -9.26 -29.78
N TYR A 189 -26.69 -8.65 -29.09
CA TYR A 189 -26.86 -8.25 -27.69
C TYR A 189 -27.86 -7.09 -27.56
N PRO A 190 -28.59 -6.97 -26.43
CA PRO A 190 -29.52 -5.87 -26.20
C PRO A 190 -28.88 -4.50 -26.44
N GLN A 191 -29.59 -3.65 -27.17
CA GLN A 191 -29.17 -2.28 -27.49
C GLN A 191 -30.03 -1.31 -26.67
N PHE A 192 -29.40 -0.33 -26.03
CA PHE A 192 -30.07 0.63 -25.16
C PHE A 192 -29.88 2.05 -25.67
N SER A 193 -30.95 2.86 -25.61
CA SER A 193 -30.84 4.28 -25.94
C SER A 193 -29.86 4.98 -24.98
N GLY A 194 -28.94 5.78 -25.52
CA GLY A 194 -27.92 6.48 -24.73
C GLY A 194 -26.64 5.68 -24.45
N LEU A 195 -26.52 4.46 -24.95
CA LEU A 195 -25.29 3.65 -24.86
C LEU A 195 -24.82 3.19 -26.25
N ASP A 196 -23.66 3.66 -26.69
CA ASP A 196 -23.09 3.26 -27.99
C ASP A 196 -22.27 1.96 -27.89
N THR A 197 -22.90 0.84 -28.26
CA THR A 197 -22.25 -0.46 -28.43
C THR A 197 -22.04 -0.84 -29.89
N GLN A 198 -22.03 0.12 -30.83
CA GLN A 198 -21.77 -0.18 -32.24
C GLN A 198 -20.36 -0.76 -32.41
N TYR A 199 -20.24 -1.74 -33.31
CA TYR A 199 -18.96 -2.35 -33.65
C TYR A 199 -18.13 -1.43 -34.56
N THR A 200 -16.90 -1.14 -34.16
CA THR A 200 -15.97 -0.26 -34.89
C THR A 200 -14.61 -0.94 -34.96
N PRO A 201 -14.31 -1.69 -36.04
CA PRO A 201 -13.16 -2.61 -36.10
C PRO A 201 -11.79 -1.92 -36.01
N GLU A 202 -11.73 -0.60 -36.21
CA GLU A 202 -10.51 0.22 -36.10
C GLU A 202 -10.12 0.54 -34.64
N LEU A 203 -11.06 0.41 -33.70
CA LEU A 203 -10.79 0.67 -32.29
C LEU A 203 -10.13 -0.54 -31.62
N THR A 204 -9.32 -0.26 -30.59
CA THR A 204 -8.82 -1.27 -29.66
C THR A 204 -9.99 -1.99 -29.00
N HIS A 205 -9.96 -3.32 -29.02
CA HIS A 205 -10.89 -4.20 -28.31
C HIS A 205 -10.15 -4.99 -27.25
N ARG A 206 -10.86 -5.41 -26.21
CA ARG A 206 -10.38 -6.32 -25.16
C ARG A 206 -11.28 -7.54 -25.08
N ILE A 207 -10.68 -8.72 -25.07
CA ILE A 207 -11.29 -9.93 -24.50
C ILE A 207 -10.86 -10.04 -23.05
N TYR A 208 -11.81 -10.36 -22.17
CA TYR A 208 -11.55 -10.82 -20.81
C TYR A 208 -12.04 -12.26 -20.68
N LEU A 209 -11.24 -13.13 -20.09
CA LEU A 209 -11.55 -14.54 -19.83
C LEU A 209 -11.38 -14.81 -18.34
N GLU A 210 -12.42 -15.37 -17.71
CA GLU A 210 -12.36 -15.97 -16.38
C GLU A 210 -12.60 -17.48 -16.47
N LEU A 211 -11.74 -18.27 -15.85
CA LEU A 211 -11.85 -19.74 -15.85
C LEU A 211 -11.50 -20.29 -14.47
N LYS A 212 -12.38 -21.13 -13.94
CA LYS A 212 -12.14 -22.04 -12.81
C LYS A 212 -12.82 -23.37 -13.17
N PRO A 213 -12.06 -24.45 -13.39
CA PRO A 213 -12.62 -25.69 -13.94
C PRO A 213 -13.68 -26.32 -13.03
N LEU A 214 -13.35 -26.49 -11.75
CA LEU A 214 -14.20 -27.18 -10.78
C LEU A 214 -14.48 -26.30 -9.55
N ALA A 215 -15.58 -26.59 -8.84
CA ALA A 215 -15.98 -25.82 -7.66
C ALA A 215 -14.92 -25.86 -6.55
N ASN A 216 -14.18 -26.96 -6.42
CA ASN A 216 -13.11 -27.18 -5.46
C ASN A 216 -11.70 -26.93 -6.01
N SER A 217 -11.56 -26.43 -7.25
CA SER A 217 -10.26 -26.05 -7.81
C SER A 217 -9.55 -25.04 -6.90
N PRO A 218 -8.27 -25.24 -6.53
CA PRO A 218 -7.53 -24.29 -5.71
C PRO A 218 -7.41 -22.93 -6.42
N ILE A 219 -7.68 -21.86 -5.68
CA ILE A 219 -7.79 -20.51 -6.23
C ILE A 219 -6.43 -19.97 -6.69
N ASP A 220 -5.37 -20.23 -5.92
CA ASP A 220 -4.01 -19.76 -6.18
C ASP A 220 -3.38 -20.35 -7.44
N THR A 221 -3.75 -21.57 -7.79
CA THR A 221 -3.08 -22.34 -8.85
C THR A 221 -3.96 -22.65 -10.05
N GLN A 222 -5.30 -22.64 -9.90
CA GLN A 222 -6.24 -23.03 -10.96
C GLN A 222 -7.29 -21.97 -11.31
N LEU A 223 -7.36 -20.83 -10.62
CA LEU A 223 -8.20 -19.71 -11.04
C LEU A 223 -7.44 -18.84 -12.05
N ILE A 224 -8.06 -18.61 -13.20
CA ILE A 224 -7.49 -17.82 -14.28
C ILE A 224 -8.35 -16.59 -14.53
N ASN A 225 -7.69 -15.45 -14.62
CA ASN A 225 -8.20 -14.25 -15.27
C ASN A 225 -7.18 -13.85 -16.34
N SER A 226 -7.63 -13.63 -17.57
CA SER A 226 -6.75 -13.26 -18.69
C SER A 226 -7.40 -12.19 -19.53
N VAL A 227 -6.59 -11.30 -20.09
CA VAL A 227 -7.05 -10.27 -21.01
C VAL A 227 -6.22 -10.28 -22.29
N TYR A 228 -6.84 -9.88 -23.39
CA TYR A 228 -6.18 -9.76 -24.68
C TYR A 228 -6.70 -8.54 -25.43
N ASP A 229 -5.79 -7.59 -25.70
CA ASP A 229 -6.09 -6.35 -26.39
C ASP A 229 -5.66 -6.46 -27.86
N PHE A 230 -6.58 -6.18 -28.79
CA PHE A 230 -6.37 -6.32 -30.22
C PHE A 230 -7.13 -5.28 -31.03
N VAL A 231 -6.71 -5.03 -32.27
CA VAL A 231 -7.46 -4.22 -33.24
C VAL A 231 -8.08 -5.14 -34.28
N PRO A 232 -9.42 -5.31 -34.30
CA PRO A 232 -10.07 -6.25 -35.21
C PRO A 232 -9.74 -6.04 -36.70
N ALA A 233 -9.64 -4.78 -37.16
CA ALA A 233 -9.35 -4.45 -38.55
C ALA A 233 -8.00 -4.98 -39.04
N THR A 234 -7.02 -5.13 -38.15
CA THR A 234 -5.67 -5.62 -38.48
C THR A 234 -5.43 -7.04 -37.96
N GLY A 235 -6.22 -7.51 -37.01
CA GLY A 235 -6.03 -8.77 -36.29
C GLY A 235 -4.79 -8.78 -35.38
N GLN A 236 -4.13 -7.64 -35.20
CA GLN A 236 -2.88 -7.53 -34.44
C GLN A 236 -3.15 -7.20 -32.97
N THR A 237 -2.22 -7.63 -32.12
CA THR A 237 -2.14 -7.17 -30.73
C THR A 237 -1.91 -5.67 -30.67
N VAL A 238 -2.50 -5.05 -29.66
CA VAL A 238 -2.41 -3.59 -29.47
C VAL A 238 -1.04 -3.23 -28.91
N ALA A 239 -0.39 -2.22 -29.50
CA ALA A 239 0.82 -1.63 -28.95
C ALA A 239 0.53 -1.04 -27.56
N ALA A 240 1.50 -1.10 -26.64
CA ALA A 240 1.26 -0.80 -25.24
C ALA A 240 0.64 0.61 -25.01
N ASP A 241 0.97 1.58 -25.85
CA ASP A 241 0.49 2.97 -25.82
C ASP A 241 -0.94 3.16 -26.37
N MET A 242 -1.44 2.25 -27.20
CA MET A 242 -2.78 2.30 -27.81
C MET A 242 -3.87 1.56 -27.00
N GLY A 243 -3.51 1.05 -25.81
CA GLY A 243 -4.43 0.44 -24.86
C GLY A 243 -4.91 1.38 -23.75
N ARG A 244 -5.47 0.78 -22.69
CA ARG A 244 -5.79 1.48 -21.44
C ARG A 244 -5.40 0.62 -20.24
N LYS A 245 -4.16 0.80 -19.78
CA LYS A 245 -3.61 0.24 -18.55
C LYS A 245 -3.09 1.37 -17.68
N VAL A 246 -3.92 1.78 -16.71
CA VAL A 246 -3.67 2.94 -15.85
C VAL A 246 -2.99 2.55 -14.54
N ILE A 247 -3.28 1.34 -14.05
CA ILE A 247 -2.80 0.82 -12.75
C ILE A 247 -2.07 -0.49 -13.01
N ALA A 248 -0.92 -0.67 -12.36
CA ALA A 248 -0.24 -1.96 -12.24
C ALA A 248 -0.42 -2.46 -10.80
N PRO A 249 -1.28 -3.46 -10.54
CA PRO A 249 -1.63 -3.88 -9.19
C PRO A 249 -0.45 -4.25 -8.31
N GLU A 250 0.60 -4.83 -8.88
CA GLU A 250 1.83 -5.23 -8.17
C GLU A 250 2.54 -4.04 -7.54
N GLN A 251 2.49 -2.89 -8.21
CA GLN A 251 3.15 -1.69 -7.75
C GLN A 251 2.21 -0.76 -7.00
N ALA A 252 0.91 -0.78 -7.28
CA ALA A 252 -0.07 0.16 -6.75
C ALA A 252 -0.95 -0.39 -5.62
N CYS A 253 -1.41 -1.64 -5.75
CA CYS A 253 -2.40 -2.23 -4.85
C CYS A 253 -1.74 -3.13 -3.80
N PHE A 254 -0.85 -4.03 -4.24
CA PHE A 254 -0.22 -5.05 -3.39
C PHE A 254 0.88 -4.52 -2.47
N ARG A 255 1.16 -3.21 -2.55
CA ARG A 255 1.92 -2.50 -1.50
C ARG A 255 1.14 -2.39 -0.19
N CYS A 256 -0.19 -2.45 -0.25
CA CYS A 256 -1.08 -2.43 0.92
C CYS A 256 -1.85 -3.73 1.08
N HIS A 257 -2.40 -4.24 -0.03
CA HIS A 257 -3.25 -5.42 -0.02
C HIS A 257 -2.47 -6.72 -0.15
N ASN A 258 -3.06 -7.80 0.33
CA ASN A 258 -2.48 -9.12 0.14
C ASN A 258 -2.61 -9.59 -1.32
N ALA A 259 -1.48 -9.95 -1.93
CA ALA A 259 -1.41 -10.52 -3.27
C ALA A 259 -1.73 -12.02 -3.31
N ASP A 260 -1.66 -12.71 -2.16
CA ASP A 260 -1.96 -14.13 -2.06
C ASP A 260 -3.47 -14.38 -2.20
N LEU A 261 -3.86 -14.92 -3.35
CA LEU A 261 -5.24 -15.27 -3.64
C LEU A 261 -5.74 -16.47 -2.82
N ALA A 262 -4.88 -17.27 -2.18
CA ALA A 262 -5.33 -18.31 -1.26
C ALA A 262 -5.79 -17.74 0.09
N ASN A 263 -5.25 -16.59 0.51
CA ASN A 263 -5.58 -15.96 1.78
C ASN A 263 -7.03 -15.47 1.82
N ALA A 264 -7.92 -16.24 2.47
CA ALA A 264 -9.35 -15.96 2.48
C ALA A 264 -9.74 -14.65 3.18
N ASP A 265 -8.89 -14.11 4.04
CA ASP A 265 -9.21 -12.98 4.91
C ASP A 265 -8.96 -11.62 4.24
N THR A 266 -7.94 -11.51 3.39
CA THR A 266 -7.38 -10.18 3.00
C THR A 266 -7.01 -10.04 1.52
N ARG A 267 -7.31 -11.05 0.70
CA ARG A 267 -7.05 -11.04 -0.75
C ARG A 267 -7.94 -10.07 -1.52
N LEU A 268 -7.39 -9.48 -2.59
CA LEU A 268 -8.18 -8.77 -3.60
C LEU A 268 -8.82 -9.74 -4.60
N LEU A 269 -9.80 -10.51 -4.13
CA LEU A 269 -10.54 -11.48 -4.93
C LEU A 269 -12.05 -11.29 -4.76
N MET A 270 -12.70 -10.83 -5.83
CA MET A 270 -14.07 -10.32 -5.79
C MET A 270 -15.07 -11.29 -6.44
N HIS A 271 -16.36 -10.98 -6.25
CA HIS A 271 -17.50 -11.61 -6.93
C HIS A 271 -17.57 -13.14 -6.79
N GLY A 272 -17.50 -13.65 -5.55
CA GLY A 272 -17.61 -15.08 -5.27
C GLY A 272 -16.32 -15.85 -5.56
N SER A 273 -15.17 -15.22 -5.33
CA SER A 273 -13.83 -15.80 -5.49
C SER A 273 -13.41 -16.07 -6.94
N LYS A 274 -13.75 -15.19 -7.88
CA LYS A 274 -13.53 -15.43 -9.34
C LYS A 274 -12.76 -14.33 -10.06
N ARG A 275 -12.72 -13.10 -9.52
CA ARG A 275 -12.21 -11.92 -10.23
C ARG A 275 -11.13 -11.23 -9.42
N PHE A 276 -9.91 -11.17 -9.97
CA PHE A 276 -8.75 -10.54 -9.33
C PHE A 276 -7.93 -9.69 -10.31
N ALA A 277 -7.99 -9.95 -11.62
CA ALA A 277 -7.23 -9.16 -12.59
C ALA A 277 -7.90 -7.80 -12.81
N PHE A 278 -7.18 -6.72 -12.49
CA PHE A 278 -7.66 -5.34 -12.61
C PHE A 278 -8.16 -5.01 -14.03
N GLU A 279 -7.43 -5.48 -15.05
CA GLU A 279 -7.78 -5.29 -16.46
C GLU A 279 -9.10 -5.98 -16.86
N GLY A 280 -9.50 -7.02 -16.12
CA GLY A 280 -10.81 -7.65 -16.25
C GLY A 280 -11.91 -6.85 -15.56
N CYS A 281 -11.62 -6.27 -14.39
CA CYS A 281 -12.59 -5.46 -13.63
C CYS A 281 -13.16 -4.32 -14.49
N VAL A 282 -12.31 -3.62 -15.24
CA VAL A 282 -12.71 -2.46 -16.07
C VAL A 282 -13.56 -2.82 -17.30
N VAL A 283 -13.76 -4.11 -17.60
CA VAL A 283 -14.74 -4.55 -18.63
C VAL A 283 -16.17 -4.42 -18.10
N CYS A 284 -16.38 -4.60 -16.80
CA CYS A 284 -17.70 -4.48 -16.15
C CYS A 284 -17.85 -3.15 -15.39
N HIS A 285 -16.80 -2.71 -14.68
CA HIS A 285 -16.77 -1.46 -13.91
C HIS A 285 -16.46 -0.27 -14.82
N THR A 286 -17.42 0.06 -15.69
CA THR A 286 -17.34 1.09 -16.72
C THR A 286 -17.94 2.42 -16.26
N THR A 287 -17.61 3.52 -16.93
CA THR A 287 -18.06 4.89 -16.54
C THR A 287 -19.57 5.08 -16.52
N TYR A 288 -20.31 4.21 -17.20
CA TYR A 288 -21.77 4.28 -17.33
C TYR A 288 -22.50 3.27 -16.45
N SER A 289 -21.79 2.35 -15.79
CA SER A 289 -22.41 1.33 -14.96
C SER A 289 -22.77 1.89 -13.58
N GLY A 290 -23.91 1.45 -13.04
CA GLY A 290 -24.44 1.90 -11.76
C GLY A 290 -25.16 0.78 -10.97
N ASP A 291 -25.20 0.96 -9.66
CA ASP A 291 -26.01 0.16 -8.75
C ASP A 291 -27.44 0.73 -8.71
N PRO A 292 -28.47 -0.02 -9.16
CA PRO A 292 -29.82 0.51 -9.20
C PRO A 292 -30.41 0.74 -7.81
N GLU A 293 -29.99 0.00 -6.78
CA GLU A 293 -30.53 0.12 -5.43
C GLU A 293 -30.05 1.37 -4.70
N THR A 294 -28.83 1.84 -4.99
CA THR A 294 -28.23 3.02 -4.35
C THR A 294 -28.02 4.18 -5.31
N GLY A 295 -28.20 3.99 -6.62
CA GLY A 295 -27.85 4.97 -7.64
C GLY A 295 -26.35 5.31 -7.72
N ASN A 296 -25.48 4.63 -6.96
CA ASN A 296 -24.05 4.89 -6.98
C ASN A 296 -23.42 4.32 -8.25
N SER A 297 -22.44 5.03 -8.80
CA SER A 297 -21.71 4.56 -9.97
C SER A 297 -20.84 3.36 -9.62
N LEU A 298 -20.81 2.37 -10.51
CA LEU A 298 -19.92 1.21 -10.48
C LEU A 298 -18.65 1.44 -11.33
N ASP A 299 -18.37 2.66 -11.79
CA ASP A 299 -17.12 3.00 -12.47
C ASP A 299 -15.92 2.63 -11.59
N MET A 300 -14.90 1.98 -12.18
CA MET A 300 -13.74 1.48 -11.42
C MET A 300 -13.03 2.62 -10.68
N ALA A 301 -12.96 3.81 -11.28
CA ALA A 301 -12.36 4.99 -10.64
C ALA A 301 -13.19 5.44 -9.43
N THR A 302 -14.50 5.64 -9.62
CA THR A 302 -15.41 6.06 -8.54
C THR A 302 -15.48 5.07 -7.40
N LEU A 303 -15.66 3.78 -7.70
CA LEU A 303 -15.69 2.71 -6.72
C LEU A 303 -14.39 2.70 -5.89
N THR A 304 -13.24 2.74 -6.56
CA THR A 304 -11.95 2.73 -5.87
C THR A 304 -11.76 3.98 -5.01
N HIS A 305 -11.99 5.18 -5.55
CA HIS A 305 -11.83 6.42 -4.79
C HIS A 305 -12.76 6.49 -3.59
N GLN A 306 -14.05 6.18 -3.75
CA GLN A 306 -15.03 6.34 -2.69
C GLN A 306 -14.93 5.25 -1.61
N ILE A 307 -14.50 4.02 -1.95
CA ILE A 307 -14.19 2.98 -0.95
C ILE A 307 -13.05 3.46 -0.03
N HIS A 308 -11.94 3.94 -0.60
CA HIS A 308 -10.81 4.41 0.20
C HIS A 308 -11.11 5.73 0.94
N GLN A 309 -12.07 6.52 0.47
CA GLN A 309 -12.59 7.69 1.20
C GLN A 309 -13.59 7.35 2.31
N ALA A 310 -13.95 6.07 2.46
CA ALA A 310 -14.98 5.61 3.38
C ALA A 310 -16.35 6.27 3.14
N LYS A 311 -16.75 6.38 1.86
CA LYS A 311 -18.00 7.03 1.43
C LYS A 311 -18.86 6.18 0.50
N TYR A 312 -18.44 4.96 0.21
CA TYR A 312 -19.11 4.12 -0.78
C TYR A 312 -20.06 3.12 -0.13
N GLN A 313 -21.22 2.95 -0.75
CA GLN A 313 -22.19 1.91 -0.43
C GLN A 313 -22.69 1.29 -1.72
N VAL A 314 -22.93 -0.02 -1.71
CA VAL A 314 -23.47 -0.74 -2.86
C VAL A 314 -24.31 -1.90 -2.38
N VAL A 315 -25.47 -2.12 -2.99
CA VAL A 315 -26.23 -3.34 -2.78
C VAL A 315 -25.78 -4.37 -3.81
N GLY A 316 -25.21 -5.46 -3.34
CA GLY A 316 -24.65 -6.51 -4.19
C GLY A 316 -25.55 -7.74 -4.30
N HIS A 317 -24.91 -8.87 -4.59
CA HIS A 317 -25.58 -10.15 -4.81
C HIS A 317 -26.53 -10.52 -3.66
N LYS A 318 -27.75 -10.96 -4.00
CA LYS A 318 -28.83 -11.32 -3.06
C LYS A 318 -29.29 -10.16 -2.15
N GLY A 319 -29.12 -8.91 -2.57
CA GLY A 319 -29.60 -7.74 -1.83
C GLY A 319 -28.74 -7.39 -0.61
N HIS A 320 -27.50 -7.89 -0.53
CA HIS A 320 -26.61 -7.59 0.57
C HIS A 320 -26.02 -6.18 0.42
N LEU A 321 -26.23 -5.32 1.42
CA LEU A 321 -25.61 -4.01 1.48
C LEU A 321 -24.15 -4.14 1.92
N TYR A 322 -23.23 -3.73 1.05
CA TYR A 322 -21.83 -3.53 1.38
C TYR A 322 -21.63 -2.06 1.72
N ASP A 323 -21.34 -1.77 2.99
CA ASP A 323 -21.07 -0.43 3.50
C ASP A 323 -19.57 -0.26 3.81
N PHE A 324 -18.92 0.65 3.09
CA PHE A 324 -17.49 0.95 3.24
C PHE A 324 -17.24 2.17 4.12
N SER A 325 -18.25 2.69 4.83
CA SER A 325 -18.15 3.89 5.67
C SER A 325 -17.13 3.81 6.82
N ASN A 326 -16.67 2.61 7.19
CA ASN A 326 -15.69 2.38 8.25
C ASN A 326 -14.27 2.11 7.76
N VAL A 327 -13.99 2.22 6.45
CA VAL A 327 -12.64 2.02 5.89
C VAL A 327 -11.66 3.04 6.47
N THR A 328 -10.51 2.57 6.97
CA THR A 328 -9.45 3.39 7.56
C THR A 328 -8.26 3.47 6.61
N PHE A 329 -8.34 4.32 5.58
CA PHE A 329 -7.23 4.49 4.63
C PHE A 329 -5.94 5.01 5.33
N PRO A 330 -4.78 4.34 5.16
CA PRO A 330 -3.56 4.64 5.94
C PRO A 330 -2.79 5.90 5.52
N GLY A 331 -3.13 6.51 4.39
CA GLY A 331 -2.51 7.73 3.84
C GLY A 331 -3.45 8.92 3.65
N ASP A 332 -2.97 9.98 3.02
CA ASP A 332 -3.72 11.16 2.60
C ASP A 332 -4.27 10.95 1.19
N MET A 333 -5.59 11.10 1.05
CA MET A 333 -6.31 10.96 -0.23
C MET A 333 -5.79 11.93 -1.31
N LYS A 334 -5.09 13.00 -0.93
CA LYS A 334 -4.49 13.96 -1.86
C LYS A 334 -3.16 13.50 -2.47
N GLN A 335 -2.54 12.45 -1.93
CA GLN A 335 -1.29 11.89 -2.45
C GLN A 335 -1.58 10.79 -3.47
N CYS A 336 -1.85 11.19 -4.71
CA CYS A 336 -2.25 10.31 -5.81
C CYS A 336 -1.27 9.16 -6.05
N GLN A 337 0.04 9.38 -5.81
CA GLN A 337 1.12 8.41 -5.97
C GLN A 337 1.09 7.26 -4.98
N GLN A 338 0.10 7.19 -4.07
CA GLN A 338 -0.17 5.97 -3.35
C GLN A 338 -0.70 4.87 -4.29
N CYS A 339 -1.48 5.23 -5.32
CA CYS A 339 -2.01 4.30 -6.31
C CYS A 339 -1.51 4.60 -7.74
N HIS A 340 -1.40 5.87 -8.12
CA HIS A 340 -0.96 6.29 -9.46
C HIS A 340 0.55 6.45 -9.53
N ILE A 341 1.24 5.33 -9.76
CA ILE A 341 2.71 5.28 -9.83
C ILE A 341 3.18 5.67 -11.22
N ALA A 342 3.97 6.74 -11.31
CA ALA A 342 4.50 7.21 -12.57
C ALA A 342 5.33 6.12 -13.26
N GLY A 343 4.99 5.81 -14.52
CA GLY A 343 5.71 4.82 -15.33
C GLY A 343 5.42 3.36 -14.99
N SER A 344 4.55 3.05 -14.01
CA SER A 344 4.21 1.66 -13.65
C SER A 344 3.42 0.93 -14.72
N ALA A 345 2.69 1.68 -15.55
CA ALA A 345 1.88 1.19 -16.64
C ALA A 345 1.94 2.17 -17.82
N ALA A 346 1.65 1.69 -19.04
CA ALA A 346 1.77 2.47 -20.27
C ALA A 346 0.92 3.76 -20.27
N GLN A 347 -0.26 3.73 -19.63
CA GLN A 347 -1.14 4.89 -19.46
C GLN A 347 -1.22 5.34 -18.00
N SER A 348 -0.14 5.16 -17.22
CA SER A 348 -0.06 5.57 -15.81
C SER A 348 -0.27 7.06 -15.59
N SER A 349 -0.11 7.91 -16.60
CA SER A 349 -0.36 9.36 -16.54
C SER A 349 -1.83 9.75 -16.77
N ASN A 350 -2.73 8.81 -17.11
CA ASN A 350 -4.13 9.14 -17.43
C ASN A 350 -4.91 9.79 -16.28
N TYR A 351 -4.45 9.68 -15.03
CA TYR A 351 -5.03 10.39 -13.88
C TYR A 351 -4.82 11.91 -13.94
N ASN A 352 -3.90 12.40 -14.78
CA ASN A 352 -3.71 13.83 -15.06
C ASN A 352 -4.82 14.39 -15.96
N ILE A 353 -5.59 13.53 -16.64
CA ILE A 353 -6.64 13.93 -17.56
C ILE A 353 -7.96 14.03 -16.77
N PRO A 354 -8.64 15.19 -16.74
CA PRO A 354 -9.90 15.34 -16.05
C PRO A 354 -10.95 14.34 -16.56
N SER A 355 -11.62 13.68 -15.62
CA SER A 355 -12.78 12.82 -15.88
C SER A 355 -14.05 13.46 -15.33
N LYS A 356 -15.19 13.18 -15.97
CA LYS A 356 -16.48 13.68 -15.50
C LYS A 356 -16.80 13.19 -14.08
N THR A 357 -16.62 11.90 -13.82
CA THR A 357 -16.98 11.25 -12.54
C THR A 357 -15.86 11.35 -11.51
N ALA A 358 -14.62 11.05 -11.90
CA ALA A 358 -13.52 10.89 -10.94
C ALA A 358 -13.19 12.17 -10.15
N CYS A 359 -13.28 13.36 -10.77
CA CYS A 359 -13.03 14.62 -10.07
C CYS A 359 -14.13 14.90 -9.04
N LEU A 360 -15.40 14.64 -9.42
CA LEU A 360 -16.54 14.89 -8.56
C LEU A 360 -16.51 14.03 -7.29
N ASP A 361 -15.96 12.81 -7.35
CA ASP A 361 -15.84 11.91 -6.19
C ASP A 361 -15.13 12.54 -4.99
N CYS A 362 -14.13 13.38 -5.24
CA CYS A 362 -13.42 14.13 -4.20
C CYS A 362 -14.03 15.53 -3.99
N HIS A 363 -14.50 16.17 -5.06
CA HIS A 363 -14.84 17.60 -5.05
C HIS A 363 -16.33 17.94 -4.85
N LYS A 364 -17.18 16.99 -4.42
CA LYS A 364 -18.59 17.28 -4.10
C LYS A 364 -18.77 18.40 -3.08
N ALA A 365 -17.81 18.54 -2.15
CA ALA A 365 -17.88 19.55 -1.10
C ALA A 365 -17.72 21.00 -1.60
N GLN A 366 -17.22 21.20 -2.83
CA GLN A 366 -17.07 22.53 -3.43
C GLN A 366 -18.26 22.93 -4.32
N ILE A 367 -19.32 22.12 -4.38
CA ILE A 367 -20.52 22.45 -5.15
C ILE A 367 -21.16 23.74 -4.60
N PRO A 368 -21.24 24.83 -5.38
CA PRO A 368 -21.88 26.06 -4.94
C PRO A 368 -23.42 25.92 -5.01
N ALA A 369 -24.13 26.83 -4.34
CA ALA A 369 -25.59 26.80 -4.27
C ALA A 369 -26.28 27.01 -5.63
N ASP A 370 -25.62 27.72 -6.55
CA ASP A 370 -26.07 28.01 -7.92
C ASP A 370 -25.56 27.00 -8.96
N TRP A 371 -25.04 25.85 -8.51
CA TRP A 371 -24.51 24.83 -9.40
C TRP A 371 -25.55 24.32 -10.40
N ASN A 372 -25.22 24.39 -11.69
CA ASN A 372 -26.08 23.95 -12.79
C ASN A 372 -26.22 22.42 -12.93
N GLY A 373 -25.75 21.64 -11.95
CA GLY A 373 -25.78 20.19 -11.97
C GLY A 373 -24.76 19.50 -12.88
N THR A 374 -23.89 20.26 -13.56
CA THR A 374 -22.89 19.70 -14.50
C THR A 374 -21.47 19.76 -13.93
N VAL A 375 -20.69 18.71 -14.20
CA VAL A 375 -19.27 18.65 -13.82
C VAL A 375 -18.50 19.87 -14.36
N ALA A 376 -18.71 20.21 -15.62
CA ALA A 376 -18.09 21.39 -16.24
C ALA A 376 -18.50 22.68 -15.51
N GLY A 377 -19.76 22.83 -15.10
CA GLY A 377 -20.23 23.99 -14.34
C GLY A 377 -19.53 24.19 -13.00
N LEU A 378 -19.15 23.10 -12.32
CA LEU A 378 -18.34 23.18 -11.09
C LEU A 378 -16.88 23.54 -11.42
N PHE A 379 -16.20 22.74 -12.24
CA PHE A 379 -14.75 22.85 -12.42
C PHE A 379 -14.32 24.03 -13.29
N HIS A 380 -15.21 24.59 -14.11
CA HIS A 380 -14.96 25.85 -14.82
C HIS A 380 -15.32 27.10 -14.01
N ASN A 381 -15.77 26.95 -12.76
CA ASN A 381 -15.91 28.10 -11.87
C ASN A 381 -14.52 28.65 -11.49
N ARG A 382 -14.21 29.85 -12.01
CA ARG A 382 -12.91 30.52 -11.85
C ARG A 382 -12.64 30.98 -10.43
N GLU A 383 -13.68 31.20 -9.63
CA GLU A 383 -13.52 31.64 -8.24
C GLU A 383 -13.15 30.45 -7.35
N ILE A 384 -13.82 29.31 -7.54
CA ILE A 384 -13.56 28.07 -6.79
C ILE A 384 -12.18 27.50 -7.15
N PHE A 385 -11.81 27.52 -8.42
CA PHE A 385 -10.56 26.93 -8.93
C PHE A 385 -9.58 27.97 -9.52
N ALA A 386 -9.41 29.10 -8.83
CA ALA A 386 -8.58 30.21 -9.31
C ALA A 386 -7.13 29.82 -9.65
N LYS A 387 -6.52 28.91 -8.88
CA LYS A 387 -5.12 28.48 -9.06
C LYS A 387 -4.89 27.73 -10.38
N PRO A 388 -5.62 26.65 -10.71
CA PRO A 388 -5.55 26.05 -12.05
C PRO A 388 -5.82 27.05 -13.17
N TRP A 389 -6.81 27.95 -13.00
CA TRP A 389 -7.14 28.96 -14.01
C TRP A 389 -6.05 29.99 -14.26
N ALA A 390 -5.12 30.21 -13.34
CA ALA A 390 -3.93 31.03 -13.57
C ALA A 390 -3.02 30.42 -14.67
N LEU A 391 -3.13 29.11 -14.92
CA LEU A 391 -2.47 28.38 -16.02
C LEU A 391 -3.41 28.14 -17.20
N SER A 392 -4.56 28.83 -17.25
CA SER A 392 -5.61 28.64 -18.26
C SER A 392 -6.09 27.18 -18.31
N CYS A 393 -6.49 26.67 -19.48
CA CYS A 393 -6.93 25.29 -19.68
C CYS A 393 -5.89 24.27 -19.21
N SER A 394 -4.61 24.57 -19.43
CA SER A 394 -3.47 23.69 -19.15
C SER A 394 -3.29 23.37 -17.65
N GLY A 395 -3.88 24.18 -16.75
CA GLY A 395 -3.88 23.90 -15.32
C GLY A 395 -4.73 22.68 -14.93
N CYS A 396 -5.67 22.28 -15.80
CA CYS A 396 -6.50 21.09 -15.59
C CYS A 396 -6.30 20.07 -16.72
N HIS A 397 -6.31 20.52 -17.96
CA HIS A 397 -6.25 19.68 -19.16
C HIS A 397 -4.80 19.55 -19.64
N PRO A 398 -4.20 18.36 -19.62
CA PRO A 398 -2.82 18.18 -20.05
C PRO A 398 -2.60 18.60 -21.51
N ASP A 399 -1.60 19.42 -21.78
CA ASP A 399 -1.18 19.79 -23.13
C ASP A 399 0.35 19.71 -23.30
N SER A 400 0.87 20.12 -24.45
CA SER A 400 2.31 20.11 -24.73
C SER A 400 3.14 21.00 -23.80
N ASN A 401 2.53 22.05 -23.21
CA ASN A 401 3.20 22.97 -22.29
C ASN A 401 3.09 22.51 -20.84
N ASN A 402 1.96 21.92 -20.46
CA ASN A 402 1.72 21.32 -19.14
C ASN A 402 1.16 19.90 -19.28
N PRO A 403 2.03 18.88 -19.48
CA PRO A 403 1.59 17.50 -19.61
C PRO A 403 1.06 16.88 -18.30
N GLN A 404 1.18 17.59 -17.17
CA GLN A 404 0.69 17.11 -15.88
C GLN A 404 -0.75 17.55 -15.58
N GLY A 405 -1.30 18.56 -16.26
CA GLY A 405 -2.66 19.05 -16.00
C GLY A 405 -2.94 19.24 -14.50
N VAL A 406 -4.02 18.62 -14.00
CA VAL A 406 -4.39 18.62 -12.58
C VAL A 406 -3.32 17.98 -11.67
N GLY A 407 -2.50 17.08 -12.19
CA GLY A 407 -1.42 16.42 -11.46
C GLY A 407 -0.39 17.41 -10.91
N LEU A 408 -0.21 18.58 -11.56
CA LEU A 408 0.69 19.63 -11.08
C LEU A 408 0.31 20.12 -9.68
N PHE A 409 -0.99 20.21 -9.37
CA PHE A 409 -1.49 20.73 -8.10
C PHE A 409 -1.59 19.65 -7.02
N HIS A 410 -2.04 18.45 -7.40
CA HIS A 410 -2.21 17.34 -6.45
C HIS A 410 -0.85 16.77 -6.00
N ASN A 411 0.12 16.69 -6.91
CA ASN A 411 1.45 16.14 -6.63
C ASN A 411 2.44 17.19 -6.11
N ALA A 412 2.04 18.46 -6.05
CA ALA A 412 2.88 19.61 -5.67
C ALA A 412 3.66 19.38 -4.37
N ALA A 413 2.98 18.93 -3.31
CA ALA A 413 3.61 18.71 -2.00
C ALA A 413 4.69 17.63 -2.05
N VAL A 414 4.36 16.45 -2.60
CA VAL A 414 5.28 15.31 -2.70
C VAL A 414 6.48 15.64 -3.59
N ASN A 415 6.25 16.29 -4.74
CA ASN A 415 7.33 16.69 -5.65
C ASN A 415 8.26 17.72 -5.00
N THR A 416 7.70 18.68 -4.25
CA THR A 416 8.48 19.68 -3.52
C THR A 416 9.30 19.03 -2.42
N ALA A 417 8.71 18.13 -1.63
CA ALA A 417 9.42 17.41 -0.58
C ALA A 417 10.58 16.59 -1.14
N ALA A 418 10.36 15.85 -2.23
CA ALA A 418 11.40 15.05 -2.88
C ALA A 418 12.56 15.90 -3.42
N LYS A 419 12.26 17.05 -4.04
CA LYS A 419 13.27 17.97 -4.54
C LYS A 419 14.08 18.58 -3.39
N LEU A 420 13.42 19.13 -2.37
CA LEU A 420 14.11 19.76 -1.24
C LEU A 420 14.89 18.76 -0.39
N ALA A 421 14.47 17.50 -0.33
CA ALA A 421 15.25 16.44 0.31
C ALA A 421 16.59 16.17 -0.37
N SER A 422 16.67 16.36 -1.70
CA SER A 422 17.93 16.31 -2.44
C SER A 422 18.74 17.60 -2.24
N ASP A 423 18.08 18.76 -2.30
CA ASP A 423 18.75 20.07 -2.27
C ASP A 423 19.35 20.42 -0.90
N TYR A 424 18.71 19.99 0.20
CA TYR A 424 19.07 20.34 1.59
C TYR A 424 19.34 19.09 2.45
N GLN A 425 19.92 18.06 1.84
CA GLN A 425 20.24 16.81 2.52
C GLN A 425 21.07 17.06 3.80
N VAL A 426 20.67 16.39 4.89
CA VAL A 426 21.31 16.46 6.21
C VAL A 426 22.04 15.14 6.51
N GLN A 427 23.28 15.21 6.98
CA GLN A 427 24.08 14.05 7.40
C GLN A 427 24.86 14.39 8.67
N LEU A 428 24.91 13.45 9.63
CA LEU A 428 25.78 13.55 10.80
C LEU A 428 27.18 13.05 10.43
N LEU A 429 28.20 13.90 10.56
CA LEU A 429 29.60 13.56 10.28
C LEU A 429 30.35 13.05 11.51
N SER A 430 30.15 13.71 12.66
CA SER A 430 30.80 13.34 13.92
C SER A 430 29.93 13.70 15.12
N SER A 431 30.15 13.00 16.23
CA SER A 431 29.48 13.24 17.51
C SER A 431 30.43 12.79 18.63
N GLN A 432 30.70 13.63 19.63
CA GLN A 432 31.55 13.28 20.75
C GLN A 432 31.09 13.99 22.02
N LEU A 433 30.56 13.24 22.98
CA LEU A 433 30.30 13.71 24.35
C LEU A 433 31.52 13.39 25.23
N SER A 434 32.20 14.43 25.73
CA SER A 434 33.29 14.28 26.72
C SER A 434 32.72 14.11 28.12
N VAL A 435 33.22 13.09 28.83
CA VAL A 435 32.88 12.84 30.25
C VAL A 435 33.50 13.93 31.13
N GLU A 436 34.71 14.37 30.80
CA GLU A 436 35.48 15.33 31.58
C GLU A 436 34.90 16.74 31.50
N THR A 437 34.55 17.19 30.29
CA THR A 437 34.06 18.56 30.07
C THR A 437 32.53 18.64 30.04
N GLN A 438 31.82 17.51 30.06
CA GLN A 438 30.36 17.45 29.91
C GLN A 438 29.88 18.23 28.69
N THR A 439 30.64 18.14 27.60
CA THR A 439 30.41 18.88 26.36
C THR A 439 30.21 17.90 25.21
N LEU A 440 29.11 18.05 24.47
CA LEU A 440 28.84 17.34 23.23
C LEU A 440 29.25 18.20 22.04
N VAL A 441 30.13 17.69 21.18
CA VAL A 441 30.49 18.33 19.91
C VAL A 441 29.95 17.48 18.76
N VAL A 442 29.13 18.07 17.91
CA VAL A 442 28.52 17.44 16.73
C VAL A 442 28.91 18.21 15.48
N THR A 443 29.23 17.50 14.41
CA THR A 443 29.38 18.11 13.08
C THR A 443 28.33 17.55 12.14
N LEU A 444 27.54 18.42 11.52
CA LEU A 444 26.54 18.09 10.51
C LEU A 444 26.99 18.61 9.14
N GLN A 445 26.78 17.82 8.10
CA GLN A 445 26.79 18.27 6.70
C GLN A 445 25.35 18.58 6.31
N VAL A 446 25.07 19.82 5.92
CA VAL A 446 23.76 20.28 5.43
C VAL A 446 23.97 20.94 4.09
N GLN A 447 23.49 20.32 3.01
CA GLN A 447 23.63 20.91 1.68
C GLN A 447 22.94 22.28 1.60
N GLN A 448 23.56 23.20 0.86
CA GLN A 448 23.11 24.59 0.69
C GLN A 448 23.05 25.43 1.99
N LEU A 449 23.71 24.98 3.07
CA LEU A 449 23.84 25.73 4.31
C LEU A 449 25.23 26.39 4.42
N ASP A 450 25.39 27.57 3.84
CA ASP A 450 26.63 28.36 3.89
C ASP A 450 26.68 29.39 5.03
N GLN A 451 25.56 29.59 5.72
CA GLN A 451 25.39 30.52 6.83
C GLN A 451 24.77 29.82 8.05
N LEU A 452 24.78 30.51 9.20
CA LEU A 452 24.14 29.99 10.40
C LEU A 452 22.63 29.79 10.17
N PRO A 453 22.03 28.69 10.65
CA PRO A 453 20.61 28.39 10.42
C PRO A 453 19.65 29.53 10.79
N ALA A 454 19.92 30.27 11.87
CA ALA A 454 19.09 31.39 12.32
C ALA A 454 19.05 32.59 11.36
N THR A 455 20.01 32.73 10.44
CA THR A 455 20.01 33.82 9.44
C THR A 455 19.26 33.46 8.17
N GLN A 456 18.79 32.22 8.06
CA GLN A 456 18.16 31.66 6.88
C GLN A 456 16.64 31.63 7.04
N ALA A 457 15.94 32.58 6.43
CA ALA A 457 14.50 32.78 6.61
C ALA A 457 13.60 31.62 6.11
N MET A 458 14.15 30.70 5.31
CA MET A 458 13.46 29.49 4.86
C MET A 458 13.54 28.33 5.88
N ILE A 459 14.40 28.41 6.90
CA ILE A 459 14.48 27.39 7.93
C ILE A 459 13.45 27.70 9.02
N LYS A 460 12.48 26.79 9.16
CA LYS A 460 11.42 26.92 10.18
C LYS A 460 11.87 26.49 11.55
N SER A 461 12.61 25.38 11.60
CA SER A 461 13.16 24.79 12.82
C SER A 461 14.26 23.82 12.45
N PHE A 462 15.29 23.70 13.29
CA PHE A 462 16.36 22.75 13.06
C PHE A 462 16.70 22.03 14.36
N TRP A 463 16.30 20.78 14.47
CA TRP A 463 16.37 20.01 15.70
C TRP A 463 17.61 19.13 15.75
N LEU A 464 18.25 19.11 16.92
CA LEU A 464 19.21 18.09 17.31
C LEU A 464 18.64 17.31 18.49
N ILE A 465 18.66 15.97 18.40
CA ILE A 465 18.03 15.10 19.39
C ILE A 465 19.04 14.06 19.86
N ALA A 466 19.28 14.03 21.18
CA ALA A 466 20.05 12.96 21.83
C ALA A 466 19.11 12.08 22.65
N ALA A 467 19.24 10.77 22.50
CA ALA A 467 18.54 9.77 23.30
C ALA A 467 19.55 8.81 23.91
N GLY A 468 19.36 8.48 25.19
CA GLY A 468 20.14 7.46 25.89
C GLY A 468 19.87 6.04 25.40
N GLU A 469 20.48 5.08 26.08
CA GLU A 469 20.25 3.65 25.87
C GLU A 469 18.77 3.28 26.06
N THR A 470 18.20 2.54 25.10
CA THR A 470 16.77 2.16 25.09
C THR A 470 16.37 1.18 26.19
N ASN A 471 17.31 0.39 26.73
CA ASN A 471 17.08 -0.67 27.71
C ASN A 471 17.77 -0.41 29.05
N HIS A 472 17.77 0.85 29.48
CA HIS A 472 18.38 1.24 30.75
C HIS A 472 17.53 0.75 31.93
N ALA A 473 18.10 -0.10 32.79
CA ALA A 473 17.39 -0.70 33.94
C ALA A 473 16.75 0.33 34.90
N ASN A 474 17.30 1.55 34.95
CA ASN A 474 16.78 2.67 35.73
C ASN A 474 16.66 3.90 34.82
N MET A 475 15.55 4.03 34.08
CA MET A 475 15.32 5.22 33.27
C MET A 475 15.17 6.48 34.17
N PRO A 476 15.82 7.61 33.84
CA PRO A 476 15.70 8.84 34.61
C PRO A 476 14.24 9.31 34.74
N VAL A 477 13.95 10.06 35.82
CA VAL A 477 12.63 10.69 36.00
C VAL A 477 12.26 11.52 34.77
N ASN A 478 11.00 11.46 34.35
CA ASN A 478 10.48 12.11 33.13
C ASN A 478 11.25 11.79 31.84
N ASN A 479 11.90 10.62 31.73
CA ASN A 479 12.71 10.23 30.58
C ASN A 479 13.83 11.26 30.28
N GLY A 480 14.49 11.77 31.32
CA GLY A 480 15.55 12.79 31.23
C GLY A 480 16.77 12.42 30.35
N GLN A 481 16.85 11.17 29.89
CA GLN A 481 17.82 10.69 28.90
C GLN A 481 17.54 11.15 27.46
N ARG A 482 16.35 11.69 27.18
CA ARG A 482 16.03 12.31 25.89
C ARG A 482 16.18 13.83 26.01
N LYS A 483 17.07 14.40 25.19
CA LYS A 483 17.33 15.84 25.11
C LYS A 483 17.07 16.35 23.69
N VAL A 484 16.53 17.56 23.59
CA VAL A 484 16.18 18.20 22.31
C VAL A 484 16.66 19.64 22.34
N TRP A 485 17.33 20.05 21.27
CA TRP A 485 17.73 21.43 21.04
C TRP A 485 17.18 21.95 19.73
N ASP A 486 16.69 23.19 19.73
CA ASP A 486 16.43 23.96 18.51
C ASP A 486 17.67 24.77 18.16
N LEU A 487 18.32 24.46 17.04
CA LEU A 487 19.51 25.14 16.55
C LEU A 487 19.19 26.54 15.96
N LEU A 488 17.92 26.96 15.94
CA LEU A 488 17.55 28.35 15.68
C LEU A 488 17.49 29.19 16.97
N ALA A 489 17.28 28.55 18.11
CA ALA A 489 17.13 29.24 19.39
C ALA A 489 18.50 29.71 19.90
N ASN A 490 18.55 30.93 20.43
CA ASN A 490 19.74 31.44 21.11
C ASN A 490 19.75 30.92 22.55
N ALA A 491 20.21 29.68 22.73
CA ALA A 491 20.36 29.02 24.02
C ALA A 491 21.80 29.18 24.54
N SER A 492 21.97 29.52 25.83
CA SER A 492 23.29 29.82 26.40
C SER A 492 24.23 28.62 26.50
N ASP A 493 23.68 27.41 26.44
CA ASP A 493 24.41 26.14 26.46
C ASP A 493 24.74 25.62 25.05
N VAL A 494 24.28 26.28 23.98
CA VAL A 494 24.48 25.86 22.59
C VAL A 494 25.30 26.89 21.82
N ALA A 495 26.42 26.47 21.23
CA ALA A 495 27.23 27.28 20.32
C ALA A 495 27.27 26.65 18.92
N LEU A 496 27.09 27.48 17.89
CA LEU A 496 27.00 27.08 16.48
C LEU A 496 28.09 27.78 15.67
N ASN A 497 28.82 27.01 14.86
CA ASN A 497 29.86 27.54 13.97
C ASN A 497 29.80 26.86 12.60
N ILE A 498 29.91 27.64 11.52
CA ILE A 498 30.18 27.10 10.18
C ILE A 498 31.69 26.89 10.06
N THR A 499 32.12 25.63 10.04
CA THR A 499 33.55 25.26 10.09
C THR A 499 34.14 24.93 8.72
N ALA A 500 33.29 24.58 7.76
CA ALA A 500 33.61 24.42 6.34
C ALA A 500 32.34 24.66 5.51
N PRO A 501 32.43 24.76 4.16
CA PRO A 501 31.24 24.90 3.33
C PRO A 501 30.22 23.80 3.64
N ASN A 502 28.96 24.20 3.89
CA ASN A 502 27.86 23.27 4.21
C ASN A 502 28.07 22.46 5.51
N GLN A 503 29.05 22.80 6.36
CA GLN A 503 29.33 22.08 7.62
C GLN A 503 29.04 22.96 8.84
N LEU A 504 28.09 22.50 9.64
CA LEU A 504 27.69 23.10 10.90
C LEU A 504 28.25 22.30 12.06
N THR A 505 29.10 22.93 12.88
CA THR A 505 29.53 22.38 14.16
C THR A 505 28.67 22.95 15.28
N VAL A 506 28.09 22.05 16.07
CA VAL A 506 27.26 22.34 17.25
C VAL A 506 28.01 21.90 18.49
N THR A 507 28.17 22.81 19.46
CA THR A 507 28.77 22.52 20.77
C THR A 507 27.72 22.73 21.84
N ILE A 508 27.41 21.69 22.62
CA ILE A 508 26.43 21.74 23.71
C ILE A 508 27.15 21.50 25.04
N SER A 509 26.98 22.41 25.99
CA SER A 509 27.58 22.33 27.33
C SER A 509 26.60 21.79 28.37
N ASN A 510 27.09 21.43 29.56
CA ASN A 510 26.30 20.98 30.71
C ASN A 510 25.51 19.68 30.47
N LEU A 511 26.10 18.73 29.75
CA LEU A 511 25.52 17.42 29.48
C LEU A 511 26.14 16.34 30.39
N SER A 512 25.38 15.93 31.40
CA SER A 512 25.71 14.78 32.25
C SER A 512 25.68 13.49 31.44
N THR A 513 26.79 12.75 31.39
CA THR A 513 26.86 11.45 30.71
C THR A 513 26.00 10.39 31.42
N ALA A 514 25.77 10.54 32.73
CA ALA A 514 24.92 9.65 33.50
C ALA A 514 23.46 9.67 33.02
N ASP A 515 23.03 10.76 32.36
CA ASP A 515 21.69 10.87 31.82
C ASP A 515 21.46 9.87 30.68
N PHE A 516 22.51 9.43 29.98
CA PHE A 516 22.38 8.65 28.73
C PHE A 516 22.69 7.15 28.85
N GLY A 517 23.15 6.69 30.02
CA GLY A 517 23.56 5.29 30.22
C GLY A 517 24.79 4.93 29.39
N ASP A 518 24.79 3.76 28.75
CA ASP A 518 25.87 3.35 27.84
C ASP A 518 25.87 4.24 26.57
N LEU A 519 26.86 5.13 26.48
CA LEU A 519 26.99 6.04 25.35
C LEU A 519 27.23 5.30 24.01
N SER A 520 27.70 4.05 24.01
CA SER A 520 27.81 3.24 22.78
C SER A 520 26.46 2.75 22.27
N GLN A 521 25.43 2.78 23.12
CA GLN A 521 24.04 2.45 22.76
C GLN A 521 23.13 3.68 22.65
N SER A 522 23.62 4.85 23.04
CA SER A 522 22.95 6.13 22.81
C SER A 522 22.79 6.44 21.31
N LYS A 523 21.87 7.35 20.99
CA LYS A 523 21.56 7.74 19.61
C LYS A 523 21.43 9.25 19.47
N LEU A 524 22.02 9.79 18.41
CA LEU A 524 21.97 11.17 18.00
C LEU A 524 21.28 11.26 16.63
N TYR A 525 20.33 12.18 16.54
CA TYR A 525 19.52 12.40 15.35
C TYR A 525 19.43 13.89 15.07
N SER A 526 19.04 14.22 13.84
CA SER A 526 18.77 15.60 13.46
C SER A 526 17.60 15.68 12.48
N LYS A 527 16.85 16.77 12.58
CA LYS A 527 15.70 17.06 11.71
C LYS A 527 15.66 18.53 11.34
N LEU A 528 15.76 18.81 10.05
CA LEU A 528 15.58 20.13 9.47
C LEU A 528 14.15 20.29 8.96
N VAL A 529 13.49 21.41 9.26
CA VAL A 529 12.17 21.73 8.71
C VAL A 529 12.29 22.99 7.88
N LEU A 530 11.99 22.87 6.59
CA LEU A 530 12.03 23.97 5.64
C LEU A 530 10.63 24.50 5.34
N CYS A 531 10.53 25.80 5.22
CA CYS A 531 9.40 26.50 4.64
C CYS A 531 9.51 26.48 3.11
N ALA A 532 8.44 26.07 2.45
CA ALA A 532 8.43 25.89 1.01
C ALA A 532 7.15 26.46 0.38
N ASP A 533 7.26 26.84 -0.90
CA ASP A 533 6.11 27.03 -1.76
C ASP A 533 5.95 25.78 -2.63
N LYS A 534 4.93 24.98 -2.34
CA LYS A 534 4.70 23.74 -3.07
C LYS A 534 4.36 23.95 -4.56
N ASN A 535 3.93 25.15 -4.96
CA ASN A 535 3.57 25.41 -6.35
C ASN A 535 4.80 25.71 -7.21
N THR A 536 5.88 26.22 -6.61
CA THR A 536 7.14 26.48 -7.30
C THR A 536 8.20 25.41 -7.03
N GLY A 537 8.02 24.63 -5.96
CA GLY A 537 8.94 23.57 -5.56
C GLY A 537 10.26 24.09 -4.99
N PHE A 538 10.25 25.29 -4.40
CA PHE A 538 11.44 25.91 -3.79
C PHE A 538 11.23 26.17 -2.30
N ALA A 539 12.33 26.18 -1.56
CA ALA A 539 12.37 26.73 -0.22
C ALA A 539 12.17 28.25 -0.31
N VAL A 540 11.33 28.80 0.56
CA VAL A 540 10.97 30.23 0.58
C VAL A 540 10.92 30.71 2.02
N ASP A 541 10.95 32.04 2.20
CA ASP A 541 10.76 32.66 3.50
C ASP A 541 9.50 32.13 4.20
N CYS A 542 9.64 31.77 5.47
CA CYS A 542 8.55 31.21 6.28
C CYS A 542 7.31 32.11 6.38
N ASN A 543 7.45 33.42 6.18
CA ASN A 543 6.33 34.37 6.20
C ASN A 543 5.40 34.23 4.98
N ILE A 544 5.88 33.65 3.88
CA ILE A 544 5.11 33.48 2.62
C ILE A 544 4.90 32.01 2.23
N ALA A 545 5.44 31.07 3.02
CA ALA A 545 5.37 29.65 2.74
C ALA A 545 3.94 29.10 2.84
N ASN A 546 3.65 28.08 2.03
CA ASN A 546 2.35 27.40 2.03
C ASN A 546 2.47 25.88 2.27
N HIS A 547 3.69 25.42 2.58
CA HIS A 547 4.02 24.04 2.89
C HIS A 547 5.27 23.98 3.77
N ASN A 548 5.39 22.94 4.59
CA ASN A 548 6.62 22.63 5.32
C ASN A 548 7.17 21.30 4.80
N VAL A 549 8.49 21.20 4.66
CA VAL A 549 9.18 19.96 4.30
C VAL A 549 10.07 19.52 5.45
N ASN A 550 9.88 18.29 5.91
CA ASN A 550 10.63 17.68 7.00
C ASN A 550 11.77 16.83 6.43
N LEU A 551 13.01 17.13 6.81
CA LEU A 551 14.22 16.46 6.36
C LEU A 551 14.99 15.89 7.55
N SER A 552 14.89 14.58 7.73
CA SER A 552 15.67 13.85 8.73
C SER A 552 17.09 13.60 8.23
N ALA A 553 18.06 13.55 9.14
CA ALA A 553 19.42 13.15 8.81
C ALA A 553 19.44 11.74 8.19
N LEU A 554 20.32 11.53 7.20
CA LEU A 554 20.46 10.24 6.51
C LEU A 554 20.97 9.10 7.39
N ASN A 555 21.62 9.44 8.50
CA ASN A 555 22.27 8.51 9.40
C ASN A 555 22.07 8.92 10.87
N THR A 556 22.24 7.93 11.74
CA THR A 556 22.23 8.09 13.20
C THR A 556 23.63 7.73 13.72
N LEU A 557 24.17 8.56 14.62
CA LEU A 557 25.43 8.27 15.32
C LEU A 557 25.16 8.04 16.80
N THR A 558 26.06 7.35 17.49
CA THR A 558 26.08 7.35 18.94
C THR A 558 26.64 8.68 19.47
N LEU A 559 26.50 8.95 20.77
CA LEU A 559 27.15 10.11 21.40
C LEU A 559 28.69 9.96 21.50
N GLN A 560 29.24 8.81 21.08
CA GLN A 560 30.69 8.60 20.88
C GLN A 560 31.09 8.55 19.40
N GLY A 561 30.19 8.91 18.48
CA GLY A 561 30.50 9.07 17.06
C GLY A 561 30.55 7.77 16.26
N GLN A 562 30.18 6.64 16.88
CA GLN A 562 30.05 5.37 16.17
C GLN A 562 28.79 5.39 15.32
N THR A 563 28.84 4.82 14.12
CA THR A 563 27.62 4.57 13.35
C THR A 563 26.77 3.55 14.09
N VAL A 564 25.47 3.82 14.23
CA VAL A 564 24.54 2.85 14.82
C VAL A 564 24.36 1.70 13.82
N THR A 565 25.04 0.58 14.07
CA THR A 565 24.98 -0.62 13.21
C THR A 565 23.91 -1.63 13.65
N ALA A 566 23.06 -1.28 14.63
CA ALA A 566 21.98 -2.14 15.06
C ALA A 566 21.13 -2.51 13.84
N LYS A 567 21.02 -3.81 13.56
CA LYS A 567 20.26 -4.32 12.42
C LYS A 567 18.82 -3.85 12.57
N ALA A 568 18.40 -2.94 11.69
CA ALA A 568 17.02 -2.48 11.65
C ALA A 568 16.11 -3.71 11.61
N LYS A 569 15.16 -3.77 12.54
CA LYS A 569 14.23 -4.90 12.64
C LYS A 569 13.02 -4.72 11.74
N VAL A 570 12.83 -3.54 11.15
CA VAL A 570 11.73 -3.16 10.24
C VAL A 570 12.33 -2.32 9.11
N VAL A 571 11.68 -2.28 7.94
CA VAL A 571 12.09 -1.42 6.82
C VAL A 571 11.20 -0.18 6.73
N GLU A 572 11.79 1.02 6.78
CA GLU A 572 11.04 2.29 6.66
C GLU A 572 10.18 2.31 5.39
N GLN A 573 10.76 1.87 4.26
CA GLN A 573 10.05 1.82 2.98
C GLN A 573 8.82 0.89 3.03
N ALA A 574 8.86 -0.17 3.83
CA ALA A 574 7.72 -1.07 4.01
C ALA A 574 6.58 -0.38 4.78
N CYS A 575 6.90 0.42 5.79
CA CYS A 575 5.90 1.31 6.40
C CYS A 575 5.35 2.33 5.39
N ARG A 576 6.23 2.90 4.55
CA ARG A 576 5.87 3.92 3.55
C ARG A 576 5.12 3.37 2.33
N GLN A 577 5.04 2.05 2.18
CA GLN A 577 4.19 1.41 1.17
C GLN A 577 2.71 1.69 1.44
N CYS A 578 2.27 1.62 2.70
CA CYS A 578 0.91 1.93 3.12
C CYS A 578 0.75 3.37 3.59
N HIS A 579 1.77 3.91 4.24
CA HIS A 579 1.71 5.20 4.88
C HIS A 579 2.44 6.27 4.08
N ASP A 580 1.70 7.31 3.72
CA ASP A 580 2.24 8.41 2.96
C ASP A 580 3.26 9.29 3.73
N GLN A 581 3.74 10.36 3.09
CA GLN A 581 4.66 11.31 3.74
C GLN A 581 4.03 12.07 4.91
N GLY A 582 2.70 12.22 4.92
CA GLY A 582 1.94 12.88 5.98
C GLY A 582 1.68 12.02 7.22
N LEU A 583 2.15 10.76 7.24
CA LEU A 583 2.01 9.90 8.43
C LEU A 583 2.58 10.55 9.67
N GLU A 584 3.71 11.25 9.52
CA GLU A 584 4.32 11.92 10.65
C GLU A 584 3.35 12.93 11.27
N ASP A 585 2.73 13.80 10.47
CA ASP A 585 1.71 14.75 10.96
C ASP A 585 0.53 14.04 11.65
N ARG A 586 0.11 12.86 11.14
CA ARG A 586 -0.93 12.04 11.78
C ARG A 586 -0.45 11.48 13.12
N VAL A 587 0.78 11.00 13.22
CA VAL A 587 1.40 10.59 14.49
C VAL A 587 1.46 11.77 15.45
N LEU A 588 1.87 12.96 15.00
CA LEU A 588 1.87 14.17 15.80
C LEU A 588 0.46 14.51 16.32
N SER A 589 -0.56 14.36 15.49
CA SER A 589 -1.96 14.61 15.89
C SER A 589 -2.49 13.59 16.92
N ALA A 590 -1.99 12.35 16.88
CA ALA A 590 -2.34 11.32 17.85
C ALA A 590 -1.80 11.62 19.26
N HIS A 591 -0.79 12.48 19.38
CA HIS A 591 -0.25 12.93 20.66
C HIS A 591 -1.04 14.14 21.17
N GLN A 592 -2.10 13.88 21.95
CA GLN A 592 -3.10 14.87 22.37
C GLN A 592 -2.55 16.08 23.17
N MET A 593 -1.33 15.99 23.71
CA MET A 593 -0.67 17.09 24.41
C MET A 593 0.18 17.99 23.49
N ARG A 594 0.15 17.74 22.18
CA ARG A 594 0.85 18.57 21.18
C ARG A 594 0.40 20.02 21.28
N GLY A 595 1.37 20.93 21.30
CA GLY A 595 1.13 22.38 21.35
C GLY A 595 0.90 22.94 22.75
N ILE A 596 0.91 22.10 23.79
CA ILE A 596 0.91 22.54 25.19
C ILE A 596 2.35 22.83 25.65
N PHE A 597 3.32 22.05 25.17
CA PHE A 597 4.72 22.14 25.56
C PHE A 597 5.63 22.40 24.35
N GLU A 598 6.68 23.19 24.58
CA GLU A 598 7.77 23.37 23.61
C GLU A 598 8.67 22.14 23.56
N PRO A 599 9.16 21.69 22.39
CA PRO A 599 10.00 20.49 22.25
C PRO A 599 11.24 20.45 23.13
N THR A 600 11.83 21.61 23.41
CA THR A 600 13.05 21.76 24.20
C THR A 600 12.77 21.77 25.70
N SER A 601 11.50 21.87 26.12
CA SER A 601 11.12 21.80 27.53
C SER A 601 11.16 20.35 28.04
N SER A 602 11.39 20.18 29.36
CA SER A 602 11.44 18.85 29.99
C SER A 602 10.24 17.96 29.63
N CYS A 603 9.01 18.51 29.63
CA CYS A 603 7.81 17.77 29.28
C CYS A 603 7.66 17.59 27.75
N GLY A 604 8.02 18.61 26.98
CA GLY A 604 7.88 18.60 25.53
C GLY A 604 8.84 17.64 24.82
N THR A 605 9.96 17.26 25.44
CA THR A 605 10.84 16.21 24.89
C THR A 605 10.09 14.89 24.61
N CYS A 606 8.97 14.63 25.30
CA CYS A 606 8.12 13.47 25.05
C CYS A 606 6.74 13.86 24.50
N HIS A 607 6.14 14.94 25.00
CA HIS A 607 4.77 15.35 24.65
C HIS A 607 4.66 16.25 23.41
N ALA A 608 5.80 16.70 22.87
CA ALA A 608 5.89 17.50 21.64
C ALA A 608 6.74 16.76 20.59
N PRO A 609 6.20 15.67 20.00
CA PRO A 609 6.95 14.75 19.14
C PRO A 609 7.29 15.30 17.75
N GLN A 610 7.13 16.59 17.47
CA GLN A 610 7.50 17.21 16.18
C GLN A 610 8.97 16.99 15.78
N THR A 611 9.79 16.54 16.72
CA THR A 611 11.21 16.20 16.57
C THR A 611 11.46 14.75 16.14
N ALA A 612 10.43 13.91 16.00
CA ALA A 612 10.57 12.56 15.46
C ALA A 612 11.17 12.60 14.04
N THR A 613 11.96 11.60 13.67
CA THR A 613 12.67 11.56 12.37
C THR A 613 12.15 10.47 11.44
N ALA A 614 12.09 9.23 11.90
CA ALA A 614 11.54 8.10 11.16
C ALA A 614 10.83 7.11 12.09
N LEU A 615 10.16 6.12 11.51
CA LEU A 615 9.44 5.08 12.28
C LEU A 615 10.40 3.98 12.74
N THR A 616 11.45 3.75 11.96
CA THR A 616 12.30 2.56 12.09
C THR A 616 13.71 2.84 12.61
N ASP A 617 14.08 4.10 12.82
CA ASP A 617 15.41 4.51 13.33
C ASP A 617 15.54 4.41 14.87
N GLY A 618 14.43 4.13 15.55
CA GLY A 618 14.34 4.04 17.00
C GLY A 618 13.98 5.34 17.72
N GLN A 619 13.67 6.43 17.02
CA GLN A 619 13.11 7.63 17.65
C GLN A 619 11.80 7.33 18.37
N CYS A 620 10.88 6.61 17.72
CA CYS A 620 9.62 6.24 18.35
C CYS A 620 9.89 5.43 19.64
N GLN A 621 10.80 4.46 19.57
CA GLN A 621 11.20 3.64 20.72
C GLN A 621 11.85 4.45 21.87
N SER A 622 12.50 5.58 21.57
CA SER A 622 13.07 6.46 22.61
C SER A 622 12.02 7.08 23.55
N CYS A 623 10.75 7.12 23.11
CA CYS A 623 9.59 7.51 23.92
C CYS A 623 8.72 6.29 24.28
N HIS A 624 8.56 5.37 23.33
CA HIS A 624 7.76 4.16 23.41
C HIS A 624 8.61 2.95 23.85
N SER A 625 9.29 3.08 24.98
CA SER A 625 10.08 2.00 25.59
C SER A 625 9.21 0.97 26.32
N ASN A 626 9.82 -0.11 26.82
CA ASN A 626 9.12 -1.11 27.62
C ASN A 626 8.51 -0.51 28.90
N ASP A 627 9.16 0.51 29.47
CA ASP A 627 8.69 1.16 30.68
C ASP A 627 7.77 2.35 30.41
N ALA A 628 7.47 2.69 29.15
CA ALA A 628 6.72 3.91 28.79
C ALA A 628 5.43 4.11 29.59
N ILE A 629 4.72 3.03 29.92
CA ILE A 629 3.46 3.11 30.67
C ILE A 629 3.64 3.38 32.18
N MET A 630 4.82 3.09 32.75
CA MET A 630 5.16 3.43 34.13
C MET A 630 5.24 4.95 34.32
N TYR A 631 5.53 5.68 33.24
CA TYR A 631 5.61 7.13 33.19
C TYR A 631 4.30 7.79 32.72
N LEU A 632 3.12 7.18 32.88
CA LEU A 632 1.84 7.79 32.42
C LEU A 632 0.93 8.28 33.56
N ASN A 633 1.53 8.63 34.69
CA ASN A 633 0.83 8.98 35.92
C ASN A 633 1.17 10.38 36.41
N ALA A 634 0.44 11.39 35.93
CA ALA A 634 -0.20 12.43 36.77
C ALA A 634 -0.85 13.51 35.89
N GLY A 635 -1.55 14.44 36.55
CA GLY A 635 -2.06 15.67 35.96
C GLY A 635 -0.99 16.71 35.58
N ILE A 636 0.28 16.60 36.00
CA ILE A 636 1.37 17.56 35.63
C ILE A 636 2.79 16.94 35.53
N MET A 637 3.20 15.92 36.32
CA MET A 637 4.57 15.34 36.30
C MET A 637 4.57 13.80 36.41
N HIS A 638 5.42 13.10 35.66
CA HIS A 638 5.45 11.63 35.63
C HIS A 638 6.43 11.06 36.66
N THR A 639 5.91 10.49 37.74
CA THR A 639 6.72 9.66 38.66
C THR A 639 6.74 8.23 38.11
N PRO A 640 7.92 7.67 37.78
CA PRO A 640 8.00 6.27 37.40
C PRO A 640 7.62 5.36 38.57
N GLY A 641 6.80 4.35 38.29
CA GLY A 641 6.46 3.34 39.28
C GLY A 641 5.59 2.24 38.70
N ALA A 642 5.92 0.99 39.04
CA ALA A 642 5.10 -0.17 38.68
C ALA A 642 3.73 -0.10 39.37
N ASP A 643 3.70 0.38 40.61
CA ASP A 643 2.52 0.67 41.42
C ASP A 643 1.58 1.72 40.80
N GLN A 644 2.07 2.48 39.83
CA GLN A 644 1.30 3.51 39.15
C GLN A 644 0.66 3.00 37.84
N ILE A 645 1.02 1.82 37.34
CA ILE A 645 0.45 1.30 36.08
C ILE A 645 -1.07 1.21 36.19
N LYS A 646 -1.78 1.87 35.26
CA LYS A 646 -3.25 1.97 35.27
C LYS A 646 -3.88 0.63 34.87
N PRO A 647 -5.02 0.22 35.48
CA PRO A 647 -5.61 -1.10 35.28
C PRO A 647 -5.98 -1.44 33.83
N TYR A 648 -6.17 -0.44 32.97
CA TYR A 648 -6.51 -0.64 31.55
C TYR A 648 -5.29 -0.73 30.61
N ARG A 649 -4.05 -0.59 31.11
CA ARG A 649 -2.81 -0.67 30.31
C ARG A 649 -2.29 -2.10 30.22
N THR A 650 -3.08 -2.99 29.63
CA THR A 650 -2.73 -4.41 29.41
C THR A 650 -1.77 -4.60 28.22
N ILE A 651 -1.36 -5.83 27.93
CA ILE A 651 -0.48 -6.17 26.79
C ILE A 651 -1.03 -5.64 25.44
N ASN A 652 -2.34 -5.73 25.23
CA ASN A 652 -3.00 -5.21 24.03
C ASN A 652 -3.29 -3.70 24.10
N ASN A 653 -2.75 -2.98 25.08
CA ASN A 653 -2.91 -1.53 25.21
C ASN A 653 -1.70 -0.81 25.81
N THR A 654 -0.55 -1.49 25.82
CA THR A 654 0.72 -0.88 26.19
C THR A 654 1.13 0.18 25.16
N LEU A 655 2.10 1.01 25.55
CA LEU A 655 2.75 2.01 24.69
C LEU A 655 4.15 1.59 24.26
N SER A 656 4.65 0.41 24.64
CA SER A 656 5.88 -0.12 24.07
C SER A 656 5.75 -0.25 22.55
N TYR A 657 6.75 0.22 21.79
CA TYR A 657 6.62 0.48 20.35
C TYR A 657 6.25 -0.78 19.56
N ARG A 658 6.92 -1.90 19.81
CA ARG A 658 6.70 -3.16 19.08
C ARG A 658 5.28 -3.71 19.33
N GLU A 659 4.83 -3.77 20.58
CA GLU A 659 3.48 -4.23 20.93
C GLU A 659 2.41 -3.24 20.47
N LEU A 660 2.69 -1.94 20.52
CA LEU A 660 1.79 -0.90 20.00
C LEU A 660 1.55 -1.11 18.50
N VAL A 661 2.61 -1.25 17.70
CA VAL A 661 2.50 -1.44 16.25
C VAL A 661 1.81 -2.78 15.93
N HIS A 662 2.22 -3.89 16.55
CA HIS A 662 1.58 -5.19 16.32
C HIS A 662 0.10 -5.18 16.71
N SER A 663 -0.25 -4.70 17.91
CA SER A 663 -1.65 -4.72 18.37
C SER A 663 -2.57 -3.84 17.51
N LEU A 664 -2.06 -2.73 16.96
CA LEU A 664 -2.79 -1.87 16.03
C LEU A 664 -3.14 -2.63 14.75
N HIS A 665 -2.14 -3.19 14.07
CA HIS A 665 -2.31 -3.80 12.74
C HIS A 665 -2.93 -5.20 12.81
N ALA A 666 -2.75 -5.92 13.92
CA ALA A 666 -3.43 -7.19 14.16
C ALA A 666 -4.90 -7.01 14.61
N GLY A 667 -5.35 -5.79 14.92
CA GLY A 667 -6.69 -5.54 15.43
C GLY A 667 -6.94 -6.15 16.82
N THR A 668 -5.89 -6.44 17.58
CA THR A 668 -6.01 -6.95 18.95
C THR A 668 -6.03 -5.82 19.98
N ARG A 669 -5.69 -4.59 19.57
CA ARG A 669 -5.61 -3.44 20.48
C ARG A 669 -6.96 -3.12 21.11
N THR A 670 -7.00 -3.04 22.43
CA THR A 670 -8.22 -2.68 23.18
C THR A 670 -8.24 -1.19 23.55
N VAL A 671 -9.45 -0.62 23.57
CA VAL A 671 -9.75 0.73 24.09
C VAL A 671 -10.57 0.70 25.37
N VAL A 672 -10.77 -0.49 25.95
CA VAL A 672 -11.45 -0.62 27.25
C VAL A 672 -10.71 0.24 28.28
N GLY A 673 -11.46 1.08 29.01
CA GLY A 673 -10.91 2.06 29.96
C GLY A 673 -10.56 3.43 29.36
N PHE A 674 -10.70 3.62 28.04
CA PHE A 674 -10.62 4.94 27.38
C PHE A 674 -12.02 5.50 27.16
N GLY A 675 -12.20 6.80 27.43
CA GLY A 675 -13.51 7.48 27.35
C GLY A 675 -14.10 7.62 25.94
N ASN A 676 -13.40 7.15 24.91
CA ASN A 676 -13.88 7.17 23.52
C ASN A 676 -13.61 5.81 22.86
N PRO A 677 -14.65 5.16 22.27
CA PRO A 677 -14.43 4.00 21.42
C PRO A 677 -13.60 4.39 20.19
N ARG A 678 -12.67 3.53 19.78
CA ARG A 678 -11.94 3.67 18.51
C ARG A 678 -12.60 2.75 17.49
N PRO A 679 -12.89 3.22 16.26
CA PRO A 679 -13.36 2.32 15.21
C PRO A 679 -12.30 1.25 14.94
N GLU A 680 -12.77 0.04 14.61
CA GLU A 680 -11.89 -1.06 14.23
C GLU A 680 -11.04 -0.66 13.02
N LEU A 681 -9.73 -0.96 13.07
CA LEU A 681 -8.83 -0.68 11.96
C LEU A 681 -9.10 -1.69 10.84
N THR A 682 -9.37 -1.21 9.64
CA THR A 682 -9.46 -2.05 8.44
C THR A 682 -8.05 -2.29 7.89
N TYR A 683 -7.30 -3.22 8.47
CA TYR A 683 -5.96 -3.57 7.97
C TYR A 683 -6.06 -4.31 6.62
N PRO A 684 -5.47 -3.80 5.53
CA PRO A 684 -5.73 -4.31 4.18
C PRO A 684 -4.94 -5.57 3.81
N ASN A 685 -4.02 -6.01 4.67
CA ASN A 685 -3.15 -7.16 4.42
C ASN A 685 -3.36 -8.26 5.47
N ALA A 686 -2.77 -9.43 5.23
CA ALA A 686 -2.80 -10.52 6.19
C ALA A 686 -2.04 -10.13 7.47
N LYS A 687 -2.70 -10.27 8.62
CA LYS A 687 -2.16 -9.90 9.94
C LYS A 687 -0.93 -10.73 10.33
N ASN A 688 -0.82 -11.94 9.78
CA ASN A 688 0.29 -12.85 9.94
C ASN A 688 1.37 -12.69 8.85
N ASN A 689 1.16 -11.89 7.81
CA ASN A 689 2.20 -11.65 6.81
C ASN A 689 3.26 -10.68 7.36
N CYS A 690 4.29 -11.23 7.99
CA CYS A 690 5.38 -10.44 8.57
C CYS A 690 6.14 -9.63 7.52
N SER A 691 6.14 -10.08 6.26
CA SER A 691 6.90 -9.45 5.17
C SER A 691 6.40 -8.05 4.79
N VAL A 692 5.19 -7.69 5.23
CA VAL A 692 4.62 -6.35 5.05
C VAL A 692 5.42 -5.27 5.80
N CYS A 693 6.15 -5.63 6.87
CA CYS A 693 6.99 -4.69 7.62
C CYS A 693 8.45 -5.14 7.74
N HIS A 694 8.68 -6.46 7.75
CA HIS A 694 9.99 -7.07 7.99
C HIS A 694 10.56 -7.64 6.70
N SER A 695 11.81 -7.32 6.38
CA SER A 695 12.56 -8.00 5.31
C SER A 695 13.17 -9.30 5.81
N ALA A 696 13.36 -10.24 4.89
CA ALA A 696 14.00 -11.52 5.17
C ALA A 696 15.34 -11.32 5.91
N GLY A 697 15.49 -12.01 7.03
CA GLY A 697 16.65 -11.93 7.90
C GLY A 697 16.48 -10.96 9.06
N GLN A 698 15.48 -10.06 9.09
CA GLN A 698 15.30 -9.12 10.20
C GLN A 698 14.75 -9.78 11.47
N LEU A 699 14.07 -10.93 11.35
CA LEU A 699 13.40 -11.66 12.43
C LEU A 699 14.24 -12.84 12.94
N ASP A 700 15.55 -12.62 13.08
CA ASP A 700 16.50 -13.54 13.71
C ASP A 700 16.30 -13.66 15.24
N LEU A 701 15.44 -12.81 15.82
CA LEU A 701 15.16 -12.66 17.25
C LEU A 701 16.41 -12.38 18.11
N ALA A 702 17.53 -12.05 17.49
CA ALA A 702 18.79 -11.79 18.17
C ALA A 702 18.71 -10.48 18.97
N GLY A 703 19.17 -10.52 20.21
CA GLY A 703 19.16 -9.39 21.15
C GLY A 703 17.87 -9.25 21.96
N LEU A 704 16.75 -9.84 21.51
CA LEU A 704 15.45 -9.66 22.15
C LEU A 704 15.40 -10.26 23.56
N SER A 705 15.97 -11.46 23.76
CA SER A 705 16.03 -12.07 25.09
C SER A 705 16.88 -11.26 26.07
N ALA A 706 17.84 -10.46 25.60
CA ALA A 706 18.68 -9.61 26.44
C ALA A 706 17.99 -8.30 26.86
N GLU A 707 16.83 -7.97 26.26
CA GLU A 707 16.06 -6.80 26.66
C GLU A 707 15.43 -6.99 28.04
N GLN A 708 15.09 -5.87 28.67
CA GLN A 708 14.30 -5.85 29.89
C GLN A 708 12.86 -6.33 29.57
N SER A 709 12.23 -7.07 30.47
CA SER A 709 10.84 -7.52 30.31
C SER A 709 9.86 -6.33 30.15
N LEU A 710 8.60 -6.62 29.85
CA LEU A 710 7.52 -5.64 29.82
C LEU A 710 6.63 -5.80 31.07
N LEU A 711 6.37 -4.71 31.78
CA LEU A 711 5.36 -4.65 32.84
C LEU A 711 4.10 -3.98 32.29
N VAL A 712 2.94 -4.63 32.47
CA VAL A 712 1.62 -4.13 32.07
C VAL A 712 0.61 -4.38 33.18
N ALA A 713 -0.58 -3.81 33.08
CA ALA A 713 -1.68 -4.17 33.98
C ALA A 713 -2.04 -5.65 33.80
N ALA A 714 -2.32 -6.34 34.90
CA ALA A 714 -2.90 -7.67 34.87
C ALA A 714 -4.26 -7.63 34.14
N PRO A 715 -4.68 -8.70 33.43
CA PRO A 715 -5.93 -8.71 32.67
C PRO A 715 -7.18 -8.38 33.50
N ASP A 716 -7.16 -8.71 34.79
CA ASP A 716 -8.22 -8.51 35.77
C ASP A 716 -7.93 -7.35 36.75
N ALA A 717 -6.95 -6.50 36.44
CA ALA A 717 -6.60 -5.35 37.26
C ALA A 717 -7.80 -4.40 37.40
N VAL A 718 -8.15 -4.09 38.65
CA VAL A 718 -9.16 -3.09 39.03
C VAL A 718 -8.55 -1.83 39.63
N ASN A 719 -7.35 -1.97 40.21
CA ASN A 719 -6.60 -0.88 40.84
C ASN A 719 -5.28 -0.64 40.11
N ASN A 720 -4.73 0.57 40.25
CA ASN A 720 -3.38 0.85 39.81
C ASN A 720 -2.37 -0.07 40.52
N GLY A 721 -1.31 -0.46 39.82
CA GLY A 721 -0.23 -1.26 40.39
C GLY A 721 -0.49 -2.76 40.46
N GLN A 722 -1.68 -3.22 40.08
CA GLN A 722 -1.94 -4.64 39.84
C GLN A 722 -1.36 -5.04 38.48
N ILE A 723 -0.13 -5.53 38.49
CA ILE A 723 0.68 -5.69 37.28
C ILE A 723 1.02 -7.14 36.97
N ALA A 724 1.24 -7.37 35.68
CA ALA A 724 1.72 -8.61 35.13
C ALA A 724 2.96 -8.37 34.27
N GLU A 725 3.93 -9.28 34.36
CA GLU A 725 5.16 -9.26 33.59
C GLU A 725 5.10 -10.21 32.39
N TYR A 726 5.72 -9.76 31.31
CA TYR A 726 5.97 -10.53 30.09
C TYR A 726 7.45 -10.42 29.74
N SER A 727 8.14 -11.54 29.49
CA SER A 727 9.50 -11.51 28.94
C SER A 727 9.50 -10.92 27.51
N PRO A 728 10.61 -10.34 27.01
CA PRO A 728 10.59 -9.48 25.82
C PRO A 728 10.12 -10.16 24.53
N THR A 729 10.59 -11.38 24.27
CA THR A 729 10.15 -12.14 23.08
C THR A 729 8.68 -12.49 23.22
N LEU A 730 8.28 -12.94 24.39
CA LEU A 730 6.91 -13.34 24.63
C LEU A 730 5.92 -12.16 24.59
N ALA A 731 6.30 -10.98 25.08
CA ALA A 731 5.50 -9.76 24.97
C ALA A 731 5.22 -9.42 23.49
N THR A 732 6.24 -9.58 22.63
CA THR A 732 6.13 -9.36 21.19
C THR A 732 5.10 -10.30 20.56
N CYS A 733 5.12 -11.58 20.92
CA CYS A 733 4.16 -12.59 20.45
C CYS A 733 2.76 -12.36 21.02
N ALA A 734 2.65 -12.03 22.32
CA ALA A 734 1.41 -11.84 23.05
C ALA A 734 0.61 -10.60 22.60
N ALA A 735 1.25 -9.67 21.88
CA ALA A 735 0.55 -8.58 21.21
C ALA A 735 -0.50 -9.10 20.21
N CYS A 736 -0.29 -10.27 19.61
CA CYS A 736 -1.24 -10.91 18.68
C CYS A 736 -1.82 -12.22 19.24
N HIS A 737 -0.99 -13.04 19.89
CA HIS A 737 -1.36 -14.36 20.41
C HIS A 737 -1.84 -14.26 21.87
N THR A 738 -3.14 -14.01 22.04
CA THR A 738 -3.75 -13.80 23.36
C THR A 738 -4.40 -15.07 23.96
N GLN A 739 -4.36 -16.22 23.28
CA GLN A 739 -5.06 -17.45 23.70
C GLN A 739 -4.21 -18.42 24.56
N THR A 740 -4.68 -18.58 25.80
CA THR A 740 -4.89 -19.76 26.68
C THR A 740 -3.77 -20.75 27.02
N ASP A 741 -3.70 -21.06 28.33
CA ASP A 741 -2.99 -22.08 29.14
C ASP A 741 -1.80 -22.84 28.54
N SER A 742 -1.98 -23.43 27.35
CA SER A 742 -0.91 -24.13 26.63
C SER A 742 0.26 -23.23 26.26
N LEU A 743 -0.01 -21.96 25.88
CA LEU A 743 1.04 -20.97 25.60
C LEU A 743 1.87 -20.68 26.86
N VAL A 744 1.22 -20.61 28.02
CA VAL A 744 1.86 -20.31 29.31
C VAL A 744 2.84 -21.42 29.68
N VAL A 745 2.40 -22.68 29.59
CA VAL A 745 3.24 -23.85 29.87
C VAL A 745 4.42 -23.92 28.89
N HIS A 746 4.15 -23.73 27.61
CA HIS A 746 5.18 -23.70 26.57
C HIS A 746 6.22 -22.61 26.86
N ALA A 747 5.79 -21.36 27.01
CA ALA A 747 6.71 -20.22 27.19
C ALA A 747 7.58 -20.36 28.45
N ARG A 748 6.99 -20.78 29.58
CA ARG A 748 7.74 -20.99 30.84
C ARG A 748 8.77 -22.10 30.71
N GLY A 749 8.48 -23.16 29.95
CA GLY A 749 9.43 -24.24 29.67
C GLY A 749 10.70 -23.81 28.93
N PHE A 750 10.65 -22.66 28.24
CA PHE A 750 11.78 -22.11 27.47
C PHE A 750 12.32 -20.79 28.05
N GLY A 751 12.08 -20.54 29.34
CA GLY A 751 12.62 -19.39 30.08
C GLY A 751 11.82 -18.09 29.92
N GLY A 752 10.62 -18.15 29.33
CA GLY A 752 9.72 -17.02 29.21
C GLY A 752 8.90 -16.76 30.48
N VAL A 753 8.53 -15.49 30.68
CA VAL A 753 7.60 -15.05 31.73
C VAL A 753 6.32 -14.59 31.06
N TYR A 754 5.17 -15.15 31.44
CA TYR A 754 3.86 -14.81 30.87
C TYR A 754 2.87 -14.52 31.98
N GLN A 755 2.28 -13.33 31.94
CA GLN A 755 1.21 -12.90 32.86
C GLN A 755 1.52 -13.19 34.33
N SER A 756 2.79 -13.13 34.73
CA SER A 756 3.20 -13.42 36.10
C SER A 756 3.08 -12.15 36.93
N ASP A 757 2.56 -12.26 38.15
CA ASP A 757 2.54 -11.14 39.10
C ASP A 757 3.96 -10.65 39.38
N ALA A 758 4.22 -9.38 39.13
CA ALA A 758 5.51 -8.72 39.32
C ALA A 758 5.41 -7.55 40.32
N SER A 759 4.43 -7.59 41.23
CA SER A 759 4.26 -6.58 42.29
C SER A 759 5.48 -6.46 43.21
N GLY A 760 6.30 -7.52 43.31
CA GLY A 760 7.58 -7.54 44.03
C GLY A 760 8.80 -7.10 43.20
N GLY A 761 8.59 -6.66 41.95
CA GLY A 761 9.64 -6.38 40.97
C GLY A 761 9.68 -7.43 39.84
N ARG A 762 10.53 -7.16 38.85
CA ARG A 762 10.72 -8.02 37.68
C ARG A 762 11.29 -9.38 38.08
N ILE A 763 10.68 -10.45 37.59
CA ILE A 763 11.07 -11.85 37.77
C ILE A 763 12.01 -12.28 36.65
N TYR A 764 11.75 -11.83 35.42
CA TYR A 764 12.54 -12.23 34.25
C TYR A 764 14.00 -11.80 34.39
N GLN A 765 14.93 -12.70 34.08
CA GLN A 765 16.35 -12.36 33.95
C GLN A 765 16.73 -12.28 32.48
N ALA A 766 17.38 -11.18 32.08
CA ALA A 766 17.84 -10.98 30.71
C ALA A 766 18.68 -12.18 30.23
N GLY A 767 18.37 -12.66 29.02
CA GLY A 767 19.01 -13.81 28.38
C GLY A 767 18.38 -15.17 28.70
N GLN A 768 17.35 -15.25 29.56
CA GLN A 768 16.73 -16.55 29.90
C GLN A 768 15.86 -17.14 28.79
N GLU A 769 15.26 -16.32 27.91
CA GLU A 769 14.46 -16.82 26.79
C GLU A 769 15.32 -17.59 25.77
N SER A 770 14.86 -18.78 25.40
CA SER A 770 15.47 -19.63 24.36
C SER A 770 14.64 -19.74 23.07
N CYS A 771 13.65 -18.85 22.90
CA CYS A 771 12.68 -18.85 21.79
C CYS A 771 13.35 -18.82 20.39
N ALA A 772 14.45 -18.07 20.25
CA ALA A 772 15.18 -17.90 19.00
C ALA A 772 15.76 -19.21 18.44
N ILE A 773 15.93 -20.25 19.27
CA ILE A 773 16.42 -21.56 18.82
C ILE A 773 15.43 -22.20 17.83
N CYS A 774 14.12 -22.02 18.06
CA CYS A 774 13.06 -22.66 17.29
C CYS A 774 12.31 -21.68 16.38
N HIS A 775 12.15 -20.42 16.80
CA HIS A 775 11.26 -19.45 16.17
C HIS A 775 11.96 -18.33 15.39
N ALA A 776 13.29 -18.22 15.46
CA ALA A 776 14.00 -17.32 14.55
C ALA A 776 13.86 -17.77 13.09
N GLU A 777 13.99 -16.84 12.15
CA GLU A 777 13.94 -17.15 10.72
C GLU A 777 14.86 -18.32 10.34
N GLY A 778 14.36 -19.21 9.47
CA GLY A 778 15.08 -20.40 9.01
C GLY A 778 15.10 -21.58 9.98
N ARG A 779 14.71 -21.41 11.25
CA ARG A 779 14.65 -22.49 12.25
C ARG A 779 13.47 -23.44 12.01
N SER A 780 13.36 -24.52 12.80
CA SER A 780 12.36 -25.58 12.61
C SER A 780 10.92 -25.06 12.60
N SER A 781 10.63 -24.07 13.44
CA SER A 781 9.32 -23.41 13.58
C SER A 781 9.49 -21.90 13.49
N GLY A 782 10.41 -21.47 12.61
CA GLY A 782 10.72 -20.07 12.37
C GLY A 782 9.48 -19.27 12.00
N VAL A 783 9.44 -18.00 12.41
CA VAL A 783 8.31 -17.10 12.11
C VAL A 783 8.01 -17.00 10.61
N ASP A 784 9.03 -17.20 9.75
CA ASP A 784 8.96 -17.28 8.29
C ASP A 784 8.27 -18.54 7.75
N LYS A 785 8.15 -19.60 8.55
CA LYS A 785 7.54 -20.87 8.16
C LYS A 785 6.13 -21.05 8.70
N VAL A 786 5.87 -20.50 9.90
CA VAL A 786 4.59 -20.66 10.60
C VAL A 786 3.62 -19.52 10.32
N HIS A 787 4.07 -18.45 9.66
CA HIS A 787 3.24 -17.36 9.18
C HIS A 787 3.41 -17.15 7.67
N GLN A 788 2.37 -16.64 7.02
CA GLN A 788 2.31 -16.37 5.58
C GLN A 788 1.66 -15.01 5.35
#